data_AF-A0A7I4BZQ4-F1
#
_entry.id   AF-A0A7I4BZQ4-F1
#
_cell.length_a   1.000
_cell.length_b   1.000
_cell.length_c   1.000
_cell.angle_alpha   90.00
_cell.angle_beta   90.00
_cell.angle_gamma   90.00
#
_symmetry.space_group_name_H-M   'P 1'
#
loop_
_entity.id
_entity.type
_entity.pdbx_description
1 polymer ?
#
loop_
_entity_poly.entity_id
_entity_poly.type
_entity_poly.pdbx_seq_one_letter_code
_entity_poly.pdbx_strand_id
1 'polypeptide(L)'
;MATEREQDHERIRAVCAQLPLIDAHAHNVVALDSSLPFLQCFSEARGHEALSSVPHSLSFQRSLQDLADLYGCEPSLAAIEQFRKTEGLASISEKCFDAANIEFVLLDDGLTMDKMVSLGWHRKYIPGVHRVLRIETVAEAILNQVVAFKSIAAYRSGLRINPLVSAQESENGLFDNLRAGSPVRVSNKALIDFIFLRALEVATSRDVPLQIHTGFGDKDLQLELANPLHLRAVLECPSFATARVVLLHGSYPFMREASYLASVYPQVHLDFGLVVPKLSVRGMRCAVSDLMDLAPVNKIMFSTDGYAFPETFFLGAKWSRDILARVLIEAYDNGDMPINEALAAADGILGRNALEFYKLEGRGGFSASTDSLSKLNQTAGFGVMERTPSFQPRLPPSLRTLPQGKSFKDGQNAQSLPGSPRAPKVDVLADDKVVDPVVAEKDAHEGVVVKHVRLLFADASGQRRCRVVPVKRYEGVVMDHGLGITQACMAMPSFTDSPVLNSGLTAIGEIRLMPDISTRRRLPWFPEHEIALVDMHSSPGTPWEYCPRATLRNVTQTLEREFGLTLRAGFESEFYLLKRVDGEKTWQGVDATPYCSSAGFNSASAILSEITSTLSSLGIQIEQMHCESGGGQFELAVGHFPCLEAADKLLLLREAVTAIAHKHQLRATFLPKYFKTGAGVGSHVHLSIWQGDQNVLMGKGSGSKHGMSKQGQEFMAGVLHHLPAIFAMTCPNPNSYARIQPDTWSGAYKCWGRDNREAPLRTASPPGCDADMVSNFELKSFDGCANPHLGLATLIAAGMDGLRNHLQLPEPTEVNPSLMKGEIERLPNSLIASVQAFEGDSVLCEALGKNLAKTIIAIRKAEVEYYKDKEDAEEFLVERF
;
A
#
# COMPACT_ATOMS: atom_id res chain seq x y z
N MET A 1 -31.72 9.36 -64.51
CA MET A 1 -31.51 9.73 -63.09
C MET A 1 -31.26 8.43 -62.37
N ALA A 2 -30.05 8.25 -61.81
CA ALA A 2 -29.74 7.08 -61.00
C ALA A 2 -30.66 7.05 -59.77
N THR A 3 -31.07 5.86 -59.36
CA THR A 3 -31.91 5.66 -58.15
C THR A 3 -31.15 6.10 -56.90
N GLU A 4 -31.86 6.55 -55.86
CA GLU A 4 -31.26 6.98 -54.58
C GLU A 4 -30.28 5.93 -54.01
N ARG A 5 -30.59 4.64 -54.21
CA ARG A 5 -29.73 3.51 -53.83
C ARG A 5 -28.43 3.41 -54.62
N GLU A 6 -28.44 3.74 -55.91
CA GLU A 6 -27.23 3.78 -56.74
C GLU A 6 -26.34 4.96 -56.35
N GLN A 7 -26.94 6.09 -55.97
CA GLN A 7 -26.22 7.25 -55.45
C GLN A 7 -25.57 6.94 -54.09
N ASP A 8 -26.25 6.21 -53.21
CA ASP A 8 -25.68 5.75 -51.94
C ASP A 8 -24.54 4.74 -52.16
N HIS A 9 -24.67 3.82 -53.11
CA HIS A 9 -23.59 2.90 -53.47
C HIS A 9 -22.36 3.64 -54.03
N GLU A 10 -22.57 4.63 -54.90
CA GLU A 10 -21.49 5.48 -55.41
C GLU A 10 -20.86 6.30 -54.29
N ARG A 11 -21.65 6.80 -53.34
CA ARG A 11 -21.17 7.53 -52.17
C ARG A 11 -20.31 6.66 -51.26
N ILE A 12 -20.74 5.42 -50.98
CA ILE A 12 -19.96 4.46 -50.19
C ILE A 12 -18.64 4.14 -50.91
N ARG A 13 -18.68 3.85 -52.22
CA ARG A 13 -17.47 3.60 -53.01
C ARG A 13 -16.52 4.80 -53.02
N ALA A 14 -17.05 6.01 -53.17
CA ALA A 14 -16.26 7.24 -53.17
C ALA A 14 -15.59 7.47 -51.81
N VAL A 15 -16.29 7.23 -50.69
CA VAL A 15 -15.72 7.31 -49.35
C VAL A 15 -14.63 6.25 -49.16
N CYS A 16 -14.90 4.99 -49.49
CA CYS A 16 -13.92 3.91 -49.37
C CYS A 16 -12.67 4.14 -50.24
N ALA A 17 -12.81 4.75 -51.42
CA ALA A 17 -11.68 5.02 -52.31
C ALA A 17 -10.82 6.23 -51.89
N GLN A 18 -11.36 7.16 -51.09
CA GLN A 18 -10.67 8.39 -50.69
C GLN A 18 -10.01 8.30 -49.32
N LEU A 19 -10.39 7.33 -48.48
CA LEU A 19 -9.83 7.19 -47.14
C LEU A 19 -8.40 6.62 -47.18
N PRO A 20 -7.44 7.24 -46.46
CA PRO A 20 -6.11 6.67 -46.29
C PRO A 20 -6.16 5.37 -45.45
N LEU A 21 -5.36 4.38 -45.84
CA LEU A 21 -5.28 3.07 -45.19
C LEU A 21 -4.18 3.03 -44.13
N ILE A 22 -4.44 2.27 -43.05
CA ILE A 22 -3.44 1.87 -42.04
C ILE A 22 -3.18 0.38 -42.23
N ASP A 23 -1.98 0.04 -42.68
CA ASP A 23 -1.52 -1.35 -42.81
C ASP A 23 -0.93 -1.84 -41.48
N ALA A 24 -1.74 -2.58 -40.73
CA ALA A 24 -1.41 -3.05 -39.40
C ALA A 24 -0.39 -4.21 -39.36
N HIS A 25 -0.07 -4.84 -40.50
CA HIS A 25 0.92 -5.92 -40.54
C HIS A 25 1.46 -6.16 -41.96
N ALA A 26 2.73 -5.80 -42.18
CA ALA A 26 3.43 -6.05 -43.43
C ALA A 26 4.86 -6.55 -43.20
N HIS A 27 5.47 -7.03 -44.29
CA HIS A 27 6.86 -7.47 -44.31
C HIS A 27 7.69 -6.60 -45.24
N ASN A 28 9.00 -6.72 -45.10
CA ASN A 28 9.93 -5.88 -45.83
C ASN A 28 9.89 -6.13 -47.35
N VAL A 29 10.09 -5.08 -48.14
CA VAL A 29 10.25 -5.18 -49.60
C VAL A 29 11.65 -5.68 -49.94
N VAL A 30 11.75 -6.50 -50.98
CA VAL A 30 13.02 -6.98 -51.52
C VAL A 30 13.37 -6.27 -52.82
N ALA A 31 14.66 -6.22 -53.15
CA ALA A 31 15.13 -5.70 -54.43
C ALA A 31 14.58 -6.51 -55.63
N LEU A 32 14.47 -5.89 -56.82
CA LEU A 32 13.97 -6.55 -58.04
C LEU A 32 14.80 -7.76 -58.47
N ASP A 33 16.06 -7.83 -58.05
CA ASP A 33 16.99 -8.92 -58.32
C ASP A 33 17.06 -9.95 -57.17
N SER A 34 16.11 -9.91 -56.23
CA SER A 34 15.94 -10.94 -55.18
C SER A 34 15.72 -12.33 -55.76
N SER A 35 16.10 -13.34 -54.99
CA SER A 35 15.84 -14.74 -55.29
C SER A 35 14.35 -15.13 -55.20
N LEU A 36 13.49 -14.26 -54.66
CA LEU A 36 12.05 -14.51 -54.53
C LEU A 36 11.33 -14.36 -55.89
N PRO A 37 10.65 -15.40 -56.40
CA PRO A 37 9.91 -15.32 -57.66
C PRO A 37 8.74 -14.35 -57.56
N PHE A 38 8.53 -13.52 -58.58
CA PHE A 38 7.40 -12.56 -58.60
C PHE A 38 6.03 -13.22 -58.45
N LEU A 39 5.89 -14.48 -58.91
CA LEU A 39 4.67 -15.27 -58.72
C LEU A 39 4.23 -15.43 -57.25
N GLN A 40 5.15 -15.29 -56.28
CA GLN A 40 4.81 -15.31 -54.85
C GLN A 40 3.99 -14.10 -54.40
N CYS A 41 3.91 -13.03 -55.21
CA CYS A 41 2.96 -11.94 -54.96
C CYS A 41 1.50 -12.42 -54.99
N PHE A 42 1.22 -13.57 -55.62
CA PHE A 42 -0.13 -14.11 -55.79
C PHE A 42 -0.36 -15.41 -54.98
N SER A 43 0.64 -15.89 -54.24
CA SER A 43 0.55 -17.14 -53.46
C SER A 43 1.67 -17.29 -52.43
N GLU A 44 1.37 -17.89 -51.28
CA GLU A 44 2.37 -18.30 -50.29
C GLU A 44 3.15 -19.57 -50.68
N ALA A 45 2.86 -20.15 -51.85
CA ALA A 45 3.52 -21.35 -52.34
C ALA A 45 5.05 -21.19 -52.44
N ARG A 46 5.76 -22.24 -52.02
CA ARG A 46 7.23 -22.33 -52.13
C ARG A 46 7.60 -23.48 -53.06
N GLY A 47 8.70 -23.30 -53.79
CA GLY A 47 9.20 -24.29 -54.73
C GLY A 47 8.54 -24.20 -56.12
N HIS A 48 9.28 -24.64 -57.14
CA HIS A 48 8.92 -24.47 -58.55
C HIS A 48 7.60 -25.18 -58.92
N GLU A 49 7.37 -26.39 -58.40
CA GLU A 49 6.17 -27.19 -58.72
C GLU A 49 4.89 -26.51 -58.24
N ALA A 50 4.85 -26.05 -56.99
CA ALA A 50 3.67 -25.38 -56.44
C ALA A 50 3.42 -24.02 -57.11
N LEU A 51 4.48 -23.27 -57.44
CA LEU A 51 4.36 -21.97 -58.11
C LEU A 51 3.84 -22.07 -59.55
N SER A 52 4.10 -23.18 -60.25
CA SER A 52 3.63 -23.40 -61.63
C SER A 52 2.11 -23.42 -61.76
N SER A 53 1.38 -23.68 -60.67
CA SER A 53 -0.09 -23.71 -60.65
C SER A 53 -0.72 -22.34 -60.37
N VAL A 54 0.05 -21.36 -59.89
CA VAL A 54 -0.44 -20.03 -59.51
C VAL A 54 -1.15 -19.30 -60.66
N PRO A 55 -0.67 -19.35 -61.92
CA PRO A 55 -1.36 -18.72 -63.05
C PRO A 55 -2.79 -19.21 -63.29
N HIS A 56 -3.16 -20.40 -62.80
CA HIS A 56 -4.50 -20.95 -62.95
C HIS A 56 -5.46 -20.55 -61.82
N SER A 57 -5.00 -19.79 -60.82
CA SER A 57 -5.84 -19.31 -59.73
C SER A 57 -6.66 -18.08 -60.14
N LEU A 58 -7.90 -18.00 -59.64
CA LEU A 58 -8.75 -16.80 -59.84
C LEU A 58 -8.13 -15.54 -59.24
N SER A 59 -7.36 -15.68 -58.15
CA SER A 59 -6.62 -14.58 -57.52
C SER A 59 -5.58 -14.00 -58.48
N PHE A 60 -4.76 -14.87 -59.09
CA PHE A 60 -3.79 -14.45 -60.10
C PHE A 60 -4.48 -13.76 -61.29
N GLN A 61 -5.52 -14.38 -61.86
CA GLN A 61 -6.19 -13.85 -63.06
C GLN A 61 -6.79 -12.46 -62.81
N ARG A 62 -7.43 -12.23 -61.66
CA ARG A 62 -7.95 -10.90 -61.28
C ARG A 62 -6.83 -9.91 -61.03
N SER A 63 -5.88 -10.25 -60.16
CA SER A 63 -4.81 -9.32 -59.76
C SER A 63 -3.88 -8.96 -60.92
N LEU A 64 -3.72 -9.85 -61.91
CA LEU A 64 -2.98 -9.55 -63.14
C LEU A 64 -3.64 -8.41 -63.93
N GLN A 65 -4.97 -8.41 -64.03
CA GLN A 65 -5.71 -7.34 -64.70
C GLN A 65 -5.58 -6.02 -63.93
N ASP A 66 -5.76 -6.05 -62.61
CA ASP A 66 -5.64 -4.85 -61.76
C ASP A 66 -4.24 -4.22 -61.85
N LEU A 67 -3.18 -5.04 -61.88
CA LEU A 67 -1.80 -4.57 -62.04
C LEU A 67 -1.52 -4.04 -63.45
N ALA A 68 -2.09 -4.66 -64.48
CA ALA A 68 -1.95 -4.21 -65.86
C ALA A 68 -2.61 -2.84 -66.07
N ASP A 69 -3.79 -2.64 -65.48
CA ASP A 69 -4.51 -1.36 -65.48
C ASP A 69 -3.72 -0.29 -64.69
N LEU A 70 -3.16 -0.64 -63.52
CA LEU A 70 -2.32 0.26 -62.72
C LEU A 70 -1.04 0.69 -63.47
N TYR A 71 -0.43 -0.24 -64.22
CA TYR A 71 0.81 0.03 -64.97
C TYR A 71 0.56 0.56 -66.38
N GLY A 72 -0.68 0.54 -66.88
CA GLY A 72 -1.03 0.95 -68.25
C GLY A 72 -0.41 0.04 -69.32
N CYS A 73 -0.36 -1.27 -69.08
CA CYS A 73 0.24 -2.27 -69.98
C CYS A 73 -0.72 -3.42 -70.31
N GLU A 74 -0.34 -4.29 -71.25
CA GLU A 74 -1.15 -5.47 -71.61
C GLU A 74 -1.32 -6.43 -70.42
N PRO A 75 -2.51 -7.04 -70.21
CA PRO A 75 -2.79 -7.94 -69.09
C PRO A 75 -2.12 -9.32 -69.25
N SER A 76 -0.80 -9.34 -69.21
CA SER A 76 0.04 -10.53 -69.27
C SER A 76 1.18 -10.46 -68.25
N LEU A 77 1.57 -11.62 -67.71
CA LEU A 77 2.68 -11.70 -66.76
C LEU A 77 3.98 -11.14 -67.34
N ALA A 78 4.25 -11.43 -68.62
CA ALA A 78 5.43 -10.95 -69.31
C ALA A 78 5.47 -9.42 -69.44
N ALA A 79 4.33 -8.78 -69.75
CA ALA A 79 4.24 -7.33 -69.86
C ALA A 79 4.46 -6.64 -68.49
N ILE A 80 3.85 -7.16 -67.42
CA ILE A 80 4.04 -6.65 -66.06
C ILE A 80 5.49 -6.84 -65.59
N GLU A 81 6.09 -8.00 -65.80
CA GLU A 81 7.49 -8.24 -65.44
C GLU A 81 8.45 -7.34 -66.25
N GLN A 82 8.15 -7.10 -67.52
CA GLN A 82 8.92 -6.20 -68.36
C GLN A 82 8.83 -4.75 -67.86
N PHE A 83 7.62 -4.28 -67.55
CA PHE A 83 7.40 -2.96 -66.95
C PHE A 83 8.19 -2.81 -65.65
N ARG A 84 8.11 -3.82 -64.76
CA ARG A 84 8.85 -3.81 -63.49
C ARG A 84 10.37 -3.72 -63.69
N LYS A 85 10.90 -4.41 -64.70
CA LYS A 85 12.33 -4.34 -65.05
C LYS A 85 12.73 -2.98 -65.61
N THR A 86 11.89 -2.35 -66.42
CA THR A 86 12.18 -1.07 -67.08
C THR A 86 12.06 0.12 -66.13
N GLU A 87 11.02 0.18 -65.30
CA GLU A 87 10.74 1.32 -64.42
C GLU A 87 11.56 1.31 -63.12
N GLY A 88 11.95 0.12 -62.66
CA GLY A 88 12.73 -0.04 -61.43
C GLY A 88 11.90 0.07 -60.14
N LEU A 89 12.48 -0.40 -59.04
CA LEU A 89 11.76 -0.58 -57.76
C LEU A 89 11.18 0.72 -57.20
N ALA A 90 11.90 1.84 -57.33
CA ALA A 90 11.47 3.12 -56.79
C ALA A 90 10.17 3.61 -57.46
N SER A 91 10.12 3.61 -58.79
CA SER A 91 8.93 4.06 -59.54
C SER A 91 7.74 3.11 -59.35
N ILE A 92 7.99 1.79 -59.28
CA ILE A 92 6.95 0.82 -58.97
C ILE A 92 6.37 1.05 -57.58
N SER A 93 7.22 1.27 -56.58
CA SER A 93 6.77 1.48 -55.21
C SER A 93 6.05 2.80 -55.03
N GLU A 94 6.49 3.89 -55.67
CA GLU A 94 5.73 5.14 -55.72
C GLU A 94 4.34 4.91 -56.33
N LYS A 95 4.25 4.32 -57.53
CA LYS A 95 2.96 4.00 -58.19
C LYS A 95 2.05 3.11 -57.32
N CYS A 96 2.60 2.06 -56.72
CA CYS A 96 1.82 1.12 -55.92
C CYS A 96 1.39 1.70 -54.56
N PHE A 97 2.27 2.39 -53.84
CA PHE A 97 1.93 2.96 -52.53
C PHE A 97 1.01 4.18 -52.66
N ASP A 98 1.19 5.01 -53.70
CA ASP A 98 0.29 6.13 -54.00
C ASP A 98 -1.11 5.63 -54.37
N ALA A 99 -1.19 4.62 -55.26
CA ALA A 99 -2.48 4.03 -55.65
C ALA A 99 -3.18 3.31 -54.50
N ALA A 100 -2.42 2.73 -53.57
CA ALA A 100 -2.96 2.08 -52.37
C ALA A 100 -3.39 3.09 -51.28
N ASN A 101 -2.97 4.36 -51.37
CA ASN A 101 -3.29 5.41 -50.42
C ASN A 101 -2.98 5.01 -48.95
N ILE A 102 -1.80 4.46 -48.68
CA ILE A 102 -1.39 3.99 -47.34
C ILE A 102 -0.71 5.11 -46.55
N GLU A 103 -1.22 5.43 -45.37
CA GLU A 103 -0.66 6.46 -44.47
C GLU A 103 0.33 5.87 -43.46
N PHE A 104 0.03 4.70 -42.90
CA PHE A 104 0.86 4.02 -41.90
C PHE A 104 1.08 2.54 -42.24
N VAL A 105 2.29 2.02 -41.98
CA VAL A 105 2.64 0.60 -42.10
C VAL A 105 3.43 0.10 -40.89
N LEU A 106 3.07 -1.08 -40.38
CA LEU A 106 3.75 -1.78 -39.30
C LEU A 106 4.54 -2.96 -39.88
N LEU A 107 5.87 -2.83 -39.93
CA LEU A 107 6.77 -3.79 -40.59
C LEU A 107 7.43 -4.76 -39.61
N ASP A 108 7.19 -6.05 -39.77
CA ASP A 108 7.97 -7.13 -39.14
C ASP A 108 9.31 -7.28 -39.87
N ASP A 109 10.39 -6.85 -39.22
CA ASP A 109 11.76 -6.96 -39.72
C ASP A 109 12.52 -8.20 -39.22
N GLY A 110 11.85 -9.07 -38.47
CA GLY A 110 12.38 -10.35 -38.01
C GLY A 110 12.24 -11.49 -39.04
N LEU A 111 11.40 -11.33 -40.07
CA LEU A 111 11.32 -12.27 -41.19
C LEU A 111 12.52 -12.09 -42.12
N THR A 112 13.39 -13.09 -42.19
CA THR A 112 14.60 -13.02 -43.04
C THR A 112 14.27 -13.35 -44.49
N MET A 113 14.48 -12.39 -45.39
CA MET A 113 14.46 -12.55 -46.85
C MET A 113 15.76 -12.02 -47.44
N ASP A 114 16.12 -12.44 -48.66
CA ASP A 114 17.31 -11.90 -49.31
C ASP A 114 17.05 -10.48 -49.85
N LYS A 115 18.08 -9.63 -49.82
CA LYS A 115 18.06 -8.29 -50.41
C LYS A 115 16.90 -7.39 -49.93
N MET A 116 16.51 -7.53 -48.66
CA MET A 116 15.57 -6.63 -48.01
C MET A 116 16.08 -5.18 -48.01
N VAL A 117 15.20 -4.23 -48.26
CA VAL A 117 15.49 -2.80 -48.14
C VAL A 117 15.41 -2.36 -46.67
N SER A 118 15.94 -1.19 -46.31
CA SER A 118 15.86 -0.71 -44.92
C SER A 118 14.50 -0.09 -44.59
N LEU A 119 14.11 -0.03 -43.32
CA LEU A 119 12.91 0.73 -42.89
C LEU A 119 12.98 2.20 -43.33
N GLY A 120 14.18 2.79 -43.41
CA GLY A 120 14.38 4.14 -43.93
C GLY A 120 14.09 4.29 -45.43
N TRP A 121 14.14 3.20 -46.20
CA TRP A 121 13.72 3.20 -47.60
C TRP A 121 12.19 3.31 -47.74
N HIS A 122 11.43 2.60 -46.92
CA HIS A 122 9.96 2.66 -46.90
C HIS A 122 9.44 4.06 -46.53
N ARG A 123 10.12 4.74 -45.60
CA ARG A 123 9.76 6.11 -45.16
C ARG A 123 9.83 7.17 -46.27
N LYS A 124 10.39 6.84 -47.44
CA LYS A 124 10.40 7.74 -48.60
C LYS A 124 9.05 7.76 -49.33
N TYR A 125 8.24 6.72 -49.16
CA TYR A 125 6.98 6.54 -49.88
C TYR A 125 5.77 6.44 -48.95
N ILE A 126 5.95 6.01 -47.70
CA ILE A 126 4.88 5.90 -46.70
C ILE A 126 5.16 6.86 -45.54
N PRO A 127 4.23 7.77 -45.19
CA PRO A 127 4.43 8.78 -44.13
C PRO A 127 4.78 8.18 -42.76
N GLY A 128 4.14 7.08 -42.35
CA GLY A 128 4.37 6.44 -41.05
C GLY A 128 4.85 5.00 -41.16
N VAL A 129 6.14 4.75 -40.85
CA VAL A 129 6.72 3.39 -40.85
C VAL A 129 7.17 3.00 -39.44
N HIS A 130 6.49 2.01 -38.87
CA HIS A 130 6.72 1.51 -37.52
C HIS A 130 7.24 0.06 -37.56
N ARG A 131 8.03 -0.31 -36.55
CA ARG A 131 8.69 -1.62 -36.49
C ARG A 131 7.92 -2.58 -35.58
N VAL A 132 7.77 -3.83 -36.03
CA VAL A 132 7.30 -4.99 -35.25
C VAL A 132 8.48 -5.91 -34.97
N LEU A 133 8.70 -6.24 -33.70
CA LEU A 133 9.80 -7.08 -33.22
C LEU A 133 9.38 -8.54 -33.11
N ARG A 134 10.18 -9.46 -33.66
CA ARG A 134 10.02 -10.91 -33.45
C ARG A 134 10.87 -11.38 -32.27
N ILE A 135 10.20 -11.76 -31.18
CA ILE A 135 10.83 -12.02 -29.87
C ILE A 135 11.75 -13.23 -29.93
N GLU A 136 11.35 -14.28 -30.64
CA GLU A 136 12.09 -15.54 -30.78
C GLU A 136 13.46 -15.31 -31.42
N THR A 137 13.53 -14.52 -32.50
CA THR A 137 14.79 -14.18 -33.17
C THR A 137 15.77 -13.45 -32.25
N VAL A 138 15.27 -12.53 -31.41
CA VAL A 138 16.10 -11.79 -30.45
C VAL A 138 16.64 -12.73 -29.36
N ALA A 139 15.79 -13.63 -28.85
CA ALA A 139 16.19 -14.62 -27.86
C ALA A 139 17.24 -15.59 -28.43
N GLU A 140 17.01 -16.15 -29.61
CA GLU A 140 17.94 -17.07 -30.28
C GLU A 140 19.34 -16.47 -30.47
N ALA A 141 19.43 -15.19 -30.83
CA ALA A 141 20.70 -14.51 -31.05
C ALA A 141 21.58 -14.41 -29.79
N ILE A 142 20.97 -14.21 -28.61
CA ILE A 142 21.71 -13.96 -27.36
C ILE A 142 21.99 -15.24 -26.54
N LEU A 143 21.16 -16.27 -26.69
CA LEU A 143 21.22 -17.47 -25.83
C LEU A 143 22.54 -18.24 -25.93
N ASN A 144 23.22 -18.22 -27.08
CA ASN A 144 24.50 -18.92 -27.26
C ASN A 144 25.73 -18.09 -26.80
N GLN A 145 25.53 -16.89 -26.26
CA GLN A 145 26.61 -15.95 -25.93
C GLN A 145 26.75 -15.66 -24.42
N VAL A 146 25.93 -16.30 -23.57
CA VAL A 146 25.84 -16.01 -22.13
C VAL A 146 26.18 -17.24 -21.28
N VAL A 147 26.78 -17.02 -20.11
CA VAL A 147 27.15 -18.09 -19.14
C VAL A 147 26.22 -18.15 -17.92
N ALA A 148 25.34 -17.17 -17.77
CA ALA A 148 24.34 -17.11 -16.71
C ALA A 148 23.22 -16.12 -17.08
N PHE A 149 22.04 -16.30 -16.50
CA PHE A 149 21.01 -15.27 -16.46
C PHE A 149 21.11 -14.48 -15.16
N LYS A 150 20.57 -13.25 -15.14
CA LYS A 150 20.47 -12.42 -13.94
C LYS A 150 19.04 -11.93 -13.77
N SER A 151 18.52 -12.09 -12.55
CA SER A 151 17.23 -11.54 -12.16
C SER A 151 17.40 -10.42 -11.12
N ILE A 152 16.66 -9.33 -11.35
CA ILE A 152 16.51 -8.21 -10.42
C ILE A 152 15.10 -8.20 -9.77
N ALA A 153 14.40 -9.34 -9.75
CA ALA A 153 13.03 -9.43 -9.22
C ALA A 153 12.92 -8.91 -7.78
N ALA A 154 13.95 -9.11 -6.95
CA ALA A 154 14.04 -8.55 -5.60
C ALA A 154 13.80 -7.03 -5.56
N TYR A 155 14.37 -6.27 -6.49
CA TYR A 155 14.20 -4.81 -6.60
C TYR A 155 12.81 -4.38 -7.02
N ARG A 156 12.14 -5.23 -7.78
CA ARG A 156 10.93 -4.84 -8.50
C ARG A 156 9.71 -5.20 -7.70
N SER A 157 9.50 -6.50 -7.52
CA SER A 157 8.25 -7.04 -7.00
C SER A 157 8.47 -8.06 -5.88
N GLY A 158 9.73 -8.26 -5.48
CA GLY A 158 10.11 -9.18 -4.42
C GLY A 158 10.40 -10.61 -4.89
N LEU A 159 11.05 -11.38 -4.01
CA LEU A 159 11.47 -12.75 -4.22
C LEU A 159 10.37 -13.79 -3.94
N ARG A 160 9.16 -13.36 -3.57
CA ARG A 160 8.00 -14.24 -3.37
C ARG A 160 7.39 -14.66 -4.70
N ILE A 161 8.19 -15.28 -5.56
CA ILE A 161 7.80 -15.66 -6.92
C ILE A 161 6.67 -16.70 -6.85
N ASN A 162 5.55 -16.43 -7.53
CA ASN A 162 4.46 -17.40 -7.67
C ASN A 162 4.83 -18.45 -8.73
N PRO A 163 5.15 -19.71 -8.37
CA PRO A 163 5.53 -20.74 -9.34
C PRO A 163 4.37 -21.19 -10.23
N LEU A 164 3.13 -20.77 -9.94
CA LEU A 164 1.91 -21.13 -10.66
C LEU A 164 1.32 -19.96 -11.46
N VAL A 165 2.07 -18.87 -11.65
CA VAL A 165 1.60 -17.71 -12.43
C VAL A 165 1.26 -18.14 -13.87
N SER A 166 0.05 -17.80 -14.30
CA SER A 166 -0.43 -18.11 -15.64
C SER A 166 0.06 -17.11 -16.68
N ALA A 167 0.09 -17.54 -17.95
CA ALA A 167 0.38 -16.64 -19.07
C ALA A 167 -0.63 -15.48 -19.13
N GLN A 168 -1.90 -15.73 -18.76
CA GLN A 168 -2.94 -14.70 -18.76
C GLN A 168 -2.69 -13.62 -17.71
N GLU A 169 -2.29 -14.00 -16.49
CA GLU A 169 -1.93 -13.04 -15.43
C GLU A 169 -0.71 -12.20 -15.84
N SER A 170 0.26 -12.83 -16.51
CA SER A 170 1.43 -12.14 -17.06
C SER A 170 1.05 -11.12 -18.13
N GLU A 171 0.17 -11.50 -19.06
CA GLU A 171 -0.31 -10.65 -20.15
C GLU A 171 -1.08 -9.44 -19.60
N ASN A 172 -1.97 -9.65 -18.62
CA ASN A 172 -2.65 -8.56 -17.93
C ASN A 172 -1.63 -7.62 -17.25
N GLY A 173 -0.61 -8.20 -16.59
CA GLY A 173 0.46 -7.42 -15.98
C GLY A 173 1.33 -6.63 -16.96
N LEU A 174 1.49 -7.11 -18.20
CA LEU A 174 2.11 -6.37 -19.28
C LEU A 174 1.26 -5.17 -19.70
N PHE A 175 -0.05 -5.35 -19.89
CA PHE A 175 -0.95 -4.24 -20.20
C PHE A 175 -0.95 -3.16 -19.10
N ASP A 176 -0.90 -3.55 -17.82
CA ASP A 176 -0.80 -2.61 -16.71
C ASP A 176 0.49 -1.77 -16.76
N ASN A 177 1.63 -2.42 -16.98
CA ASN A 177 2.91 -1.72 -17.10
C ASN A 177 2.94 -0.77 -18.33
N LEU A 178 2.34 -1.18 -19.46
CA LEU A 178 2.26 -0.35 -20.67
C LEU A 178 1.35 0.88 -20.49
N ARG A 179 0.33 0.80 -19.63
CA ARG A 179 -0.57 1.92 -19.29
C ARG A 179 0.05 2.93 -18.33
N ALA A 180 1.11 2.57 -17.60
CA ALA A 180 1.74 3.42 -16.58
C ALA A 180 2.53 4.63 -17.13
N GLY A 181 2.59 4.81 -18.45
CA GLY A 181 3.25 5.95 -19.11
C GLY A 181 4.75 5.73 -19.39
N SER A 182 5.35 6.67 -20.13
CA SER A 182 6.76 6.59 -20.57
C SER A 182 7.70 7.35 -19.63
N PRO A 183 8.88 6.79 -19.28
CA PRO A 183 9.39 5.49 -19.72
C PRO A 183 8.72 4.31 -18.99
N VAL A 184 8.37 3.27 -19.75
CA VAL A 184 7.76 2.05 -19.21
C VAL A 184 8.73 1.38 -18.25
N ARG A 185 8.27 1.14 -17.02
CA ARG A 185 9.03 0.44 -15.97
C ARG A 185 8.29 -0.84 -15.61
N VAL A 186 8.91 -1.99 -15.87
CA VAL A 186 8.33 -3.30 -15.53
C VAL A 186 8.32 -3.47 -14.01
N SER A 187 7.15 -3.33 -13.39
CA SER A 187 6.96 -3.47 -11.94
C SER A 187 5.83 -4.43 -11.56
N ASN A 188 4.92 -4.77 -12.48
CA ASN A 188 3.86 -5.74 -12.23
C ASN A 188 4.40 -7.13 -11.81
N LYS A 189 3.92 -7.62 -10.66
CA LYS A 189 4.34 -8.88 -10.03
C LYS A 189 4.13 -10.10 -10.90
N ALA A 190 2.96 -10.24 -11.53
CA ALA A 190 2.64 -11.42 -12.34
C ALA A 190 3.52 -11.48 -13.58
N LEU A 191 3.78 -10.33 -14.23
CA LEU A 191 4.72 -10.27 -15.35
C LEU A 191 6.13 -10.64 -14.90
N ILE A 192 6.61 -10.10 -13.78
CA ILE A 192 7.97 -10.38 -13.27
C ILE A 192 8.12 -11.83 -12.87
N ASP A 193 7.14 -12.41 -12.20
CA ASP A 193 7.15 -13.83 -11.81
C ASP A 193 7.18 -14.72 -13.04
N PHE A 194 6.36 -14.41 -14.04
CA PHE A 194 6.32 -15.17 -15.27
C PHE A 194 7.67 -15.09 -16.01
N ILE A 195 8.24 -13.89 -16.16
CA ILE A 195 9.57 -13.70 -16.75
C ILE A 195 10.64 -14.44 -15.93
N PHE A 196 10.59 -14.38 -14.60
CA PHE A 196 11.51 -15.08 -13.71
C PHE A 196 11.47 -16.59 -13.96
N LEU A 197 10.27 -17.18 -14.01
CA LEU A 197 10.11 -18.61 -14.22
C LEU A 197 10.51 -19.03 -15.63
N ARG A 198 10.14 -18.25 -16.66
CA ARG A 198 10.59 -18.53 -18.04
C ARG A 198 12.12 -18.48 -18.15
N ALA A 199 12.76 -17.50 -17.49
CA ALA A 199 14.22 -17.43 -17.43
C ALA A 199 14.82 -18.64 -16.69
N LEU A 200 14.23 -19.06 -15.57
CA LEU A 200 14.68 -20.22 -14.81
C LEU A 200 14.49 -21.55 -15.55
N GLU A 201 13.39 -21.70 -16.30
CA GLU A 201 13.15 -22.85 -17.18
C GLU A 201 14.21 -22.95 -18.28
N VAL A 202 14.49 -21.82 -18.96
CA VAL A 202 15.54 -21.78 -19.99
C VAL A 202 16.90 -22.05 -19.37
N ALA A 203 17.21 -21.44 -18.22
CA ALA A 203 18.45 -21.65 -17.46
C ALA A 203 18.66 -23.14 -17.15
N THR A 204 17.63 -23.80 -16.63
CA THR A 204 17.65 -25.21 -16.27
C THR A 204 17.81 -26.10 -17.50
N SER A 205 17.08 -25.82 -18.59
CA SER A 205 17.15 -26.61 -19.83
C SER A 205 18.51 -26.52 -20.55
N ARG A 206 19.21 -25.40 -20.38
CA ARG A 206 20.54 -25.14 -20.98
C ARG A 206 21.69 -25.40 -20.02
N ASP A 207 21.38 -25.80 -18.79
CA ASP A 207 22.34 -25.99 -17.69
C ASP A 207 23.26 -24.78 -17.48
N VAL A 208 22.66 -23.59 -17.43
CA VAL A 208 23.32 -22.33 -17.04
C VAL A 208 22.68 -21.81 -15.75
N PRO A 209 23.45 -21.21 -14.82
CA PRO A 209 22.90 -20.74 -13.56
C PRO A 209 22.08 -19.44 -13.70
N LEU A 210 21.19 -19.21 -12.73
CA LEU A 210 20.51 -17.94 -12.53
C LEU A 210 21.09 -17.20 -11.34
N GLN A 211 21.68 -16.03 -11.59
CA GLN A 211 22.05 -15.07 -10.56
C GLN A 211 20.81 -14.32 -10.08
N ILE A 212 20.57 -14.32 -8.77
CA ILE A 212 19.44 -13.62 -8.18
C ILE A 212 20.01 -12.49 -7.34
N HIS A 213 19.64 -11.27 -7.70
CA HIS A 213 19.93 -10.13 -6.86
C HIS A 213 19.18 -10.25 -5.53
N THR A 214 19.87 -10.07 -4.40
CA THR A 214 19.22 -10.08 -3.09
C THR A 214 19.75 -8.98 -2.18
N GLY A 215 18.90 -8.49 -1.27
CA GLY A 215 19.29 -7.60 -0.19
C GLY A 215 19.52 -6.12 -0.56
N PHE A 216 20.57 -5.78 -1.30
CA PHE A 216 20.87 -4.37 -1.63
C PHE A 216 19.99 -3.84 -2.77
N GLY A 217 19.66 -2.54 -2.78
CA GLY A 217 19.04 -1.97 -3.97
C GLY A 217 18.72 -0.47 -4.00
N ASP A 218 17.95 -0.07 -5.00
CA ASP A 218 17.53 1.32 -5.26
C ASP A 218 16.49 1.79 -4.22
N LYS A 219 16.15 3.09 -4.24
CA LYS A 219 15.22 3.71 -3.28
C LYS A 219 13.82 3.07 -3.19
N ASP A 220 13.44 2.32 -4.22
CA ASP A 220 12.14 1.65 -4.34
C ASP A 220 12.21 0.14 -4.01
N LEU A 221 13.38 -0.35 -3.63
CA LEU A 221 13.52 -1.68 -3.07
C LEU A 221 12.73 -1.77 -1.75
N GLN A 222 11.77 -2.69 -1.70
CA GLN A 222 11.18 -3.18 -0.45
C GLN A 222 12.08 -4.27 0.11
N LEU A 223 12.94 -3.91 1.06
CA LEU A 223 14.01 -4.76 1.59
C LEU A 223 13.47 -6.08 2.16
N GLU A 224 12.32 -6.03 2.83
CA GLU A 224 11.61 -7.18 3.37
C GLU A 224 11.24 -8.21 2.30
N LEU A 225 10.83 -7.74 1.11
CA LEU A 225 10.48 -8.62 0.00
C LEU A 225 11.70 -9.20 -0.72
N ALA A 226 12.89 -8.68 -0.43
CA ALA A 226 14.16 -9.23 -0.89
C ALA A 226 14.74 -10.29 0.05
N ASN A 227 14.01 -10.69 1.11
CA ASN A 227 14.40 -11.82 1.95
C ASN A 227 14.44 -13.11 1.10
N PRO A 228 15.59 -13.82 1.07
CA PRO A 228 15.75 -14.99 0.21
C PRO A 228 14.85 -16.16 0.60
N LEU A 229 14.31 -16.24 1.83
CA LEU A 229 13.35 -17.27 2.25
C LEU A 229 12.08 -17.28 1.40
N HIS A 230 11.76 -16.16 0.74
CA HIS A 230 10.62 -16.10 -0.16
C HIS A 230 10.77 -16.97 -1.42
N LEU A 231 11.99 -17.39 -1.76
CA LEU A 231 12.25 -18.29 -2.89
C LEU A 231 11.86 -19.74 -2.63
N ARG A 232 11.50 -20.13 -1.40
CA ARG A 232 11.20 -21.52 -1.05
C ARG A 232 10.17 -22.17 -1.96
N ALA A 233 9.11 -21.46 -2.35
CA ALA A 233 8.10 -21.99 -3.26
C ALA A 233 8.67 -22.38 -4.63
N VAL A 234 9.68 -21.66 -5.12
CA VAL A 234 10.39 -21.99 -6.35
C VAL A 234 11.39 -23.11 -6.13
N LEU A 235 12.16 -23.06 -5.03
CA LEU A 235 13.18 -24.06 -4.70
C LEU A 235 12.58 -25.45 -4.40
N GLU A 236 11.37 -25.49 -3.84
CA GLU A 236 10.62 -26.71 -3.53
C GLU A 236 9.76 -27.20 -4.71
N CYS A 237 9.70 -26.44 -5.81
CA CYS A 237 9.00 -26.85 -7.02
C CYS A 237 9.78 -27.96 -7.74
N PRO A 238 9.17 -29.14 -8.01
CA PRO A 238 9.87 -30.26 -8.64
C PRO A 238 10.51 -29.91 -9.99
N SER A 239 9.89 -29.03 -10.77
CA SER A 239 10.38 -28.59 -12.10
C SER A 239 11.70 -27.82 -12.03
N PHE A 240 12.07 -27.29 -10.85
CA PHE A 240 13.27 -26.47 -10.64
C PHE A 240 14.24 -27.08 -9.63
N ALA A 241 14.05 -28.35 -9.25
CA ALA A 241 14.91 -29.03 -8.28
C ALA A 241 16.40 -29.09 -8.71
N THR A 242 16.67 -29.09 -10.02
CA THR A 242 18.03 -29.10 -10.59
C THR A 242 18.53 -27.71 -11.00
N ALA A 243 17.76 -26.66 -10.78
CA ALA A 243 18.10 -25.32 -11.25
C ALA A 243 19.22 -24.69 -10.41
N ARG A 244 20.35 -24.36 -11.03
CA ARG A 244 21.51 -23.78 -10.31
C ARG A 244 21.27 -22.29 -10.06
N VAL A 245 21.19 -21.88 -8.79
CA VAL A 245 20.95 -20.48 -8.43
C VAL A 245 22.03 -19.96 -7.50
N VAL A 246 22.38 -18.67 -7.64
CA VAL A 246 23.26 -17.96 -6.72
C VAL A 246 22.58 -16.69 -6.19
N LEU A 247 22.56 -16.53 -4.88
CA LEU A 247 22.06 -15.35 -4.19
C LEU A 247 23.21 -14.35 -4.05
N LEU A 248 23.06 -13.18 -4.68
CA LEU A 248 24.12 -12.17 -4.68
C LEU A 248 24.00 -11.21 -3.49
N HIS A 249 25.12 -10.61 -3.14
CA HIS A 249 25.23 -9.55 -2.15
C HIS A 249 24.98 -9.95 -0.71
N GLY A 250 25.37 -11.19 -0.39
CA GLY A 250 25.19 -11.81 0.92
C GLY A 250 23.73 -11.82 1.38
N SER A 251 22.79 -11.51 0.49
CA SER A 251 21.39 -11.23 0.82
C SER A 251 21.17 -10.20 1.92
N TYR A 252 22.05 -9.20 2.09
CA TYR A 252 21.98 -8.26 3.21
C TYR A 252 20.59 -7.62 3.41
N PRO A 253 20.03 -7.60 4.63
CA PRO A 253 20.64 -8.02 5.91
C PRO A 253 20.43 -9.52 6.26
N PHE A 254 19.92 -10.33 5.32
CA PHE A 254 19.45 -11.70 5.52
C PHE A 254 20.53 -12.77 5.31
N MET A 255 21.77 -12.51 5.75
CA MET A 255 22.90 -13.45 5.58
C MET A 255 22.58 -14.82 6.20
N ARG A 256 21.93 -14.83 7.36
CA ARG A 256 21.60 -16.07 8.09
C ARG A 256 20.55 -16.90 7.38
N GLU A 257 19.53 -16.25 6.83
CA GLU A 257 18.50 -16.88 6.01
C GLU A 257 19.09 -17.46 4.72
N ALA A 258 19.97 -16.70 4.05
CA ALA A 258 20.67 -17.17 2.87
C ALA A 258 21.57 -18.38 3.18
N SER A 259 22.29 -18.31 4.31
CA SER A 259 23.13 -19.38 4.87
C SER A 259 22.32 -20.65 5.11
N TYR A 260 21.15 -20.53 5.72
CA TYR A 260 20.20 -21.63 5.92
C TYR A 260 19.69 -22.21 4.60
N LEU A 261 19.34 -21.40 3.61
CA LEU A 261 18.88 -21.93 2.32
C LEU A 261 19.99 -22.69 1.59
N ALA A 262 21.24 -22.20 1.62
CA ALA A 262 22.36 -22.90 0.99
C ALA A 262 22.70 -24.22 1.69
N SER A 263 22.43 -24.34 3.00
CA SER A 263 22.63 -25.58 3.75
C SER A 263 21.55 -26.63 3.49
N VAL A 264 20.30 -26.19 3.28
CA VAL A 264 19.15 -27.08 3.08
C VAL A 264 18.96 -27.46 1.60
N TYR A 265 19.12 -26.53 0.67
CA TYR A 265 18.83 -26.73 -0.74
C TYR A 265 20.11 -26.98 -1.54
N PRO A 266 20.28 -28.15 -2.20
CA PRO A 266 21.50 -28.48 -2.95
C PRO A 266 21.80 -27.47 -4.06
N GLN A 267 20.76 -26.86 -4.63
CA GLN A 267 20.85 -26.00 -5.79
C GLN A 267 21.15 -24.51 -5.50
N VAL A 268 21.16 -24.10 -4.22
CA VAL A 268 21.40 -22.70 -3.79
C VAL A 268 22.87 -22.47 -3.45
N HIS A 269 23.47 -21.44 -4.06
CA HIS A 269 24.82 -20.93 -3.79
C HIS A 269 24.77 -19.47 -3.35
N LEU A 270 25.84 -18.97 -2.75
CA LEU A 270 25.92 -17.64 -2.15
C LEU A 270 27.10 -16.85 -2.73
N ASP A 271 26.91 -15.55 -2.92
CA ASP A 271 27.98 -14.60 -3.23
C ASP A 271 27.89 -13.41 -2.29
N PHE A 272 29.00 -13.03 -1.65
CA PHE A 272 29.02 -11.95 -0.65
C PHE A 272 29.45 -10.58 -1.21
N GLY A 273 29.57 -10.41 -2.53
CA GLY A 273 30.00 -9.16 -3.16
C GLY A 273 29.11 -7.97 -2.81
N LEU A 274 29.55 -6.73 -3.01
CA LEU A 274 28.87 -5.51 -2.56
C LEU A 274 28.79 -5.32 -1.03
N VAL A 275 28.42 -6.35 -0.22
CA VAL A 275 28.49 -6.29 1.27
C VAL A 275 29.89 -5.87 1.70
N VAL A 276 30.88 -6.44 1.03
CA VAL A 276 32.28 -6.03 1.06
C VAL A 276 32.55 -5.25 -0.25
N PRO A 277 32.92 -3.95 -0.18
CA PRO A 277 33.45 -3.21 0.96
C PRO A 277 32.45 -2.23 1.62
N LYS A 278 31.13 -2.35 1.40
CA LYS A 278 30.16 -1.31 1.79
C LYS A 278 29.93 -1.20 3.29
N LEU A 279 30.02 -2.30 4.03
CA LEU A 279 29.81 -2.29 5.49
C LEU A 279 31.06 -1.84 6.26
N SER A 280 30.90 -1.52 7.54
CA SER A 280 32.03 -1.33 8.45
C SER A 280 32.86 -2.61 8.54
N VAL A 281 34.14 -2.54 8.96
CA VAL A 281 34.99 -3.74 9.12
C VAL A 281 34.33 -4.82 9.98
N ARG A 282 33.67 -4.41 11.07
CA ARG A 282 32.88 -5.32 11.89
C ARG A 282 31.69 -5.90 11.12
N GLY A 283 30.93 -5.08 10.42
CA GLY A 283 29.77 -5.54 9.62
C GLY A 283 30.15 -6.47 8.49
N MET A 284 31.26 -6.19 7.77
CA MET A 284 31.81 -7.08 6.75
C MET A 284 32.20 -8.43 7.32
N ARG A 285 32.92 -8.44 8.45
CA ARG A 285 33.30 -9.68 9.14
C ARG A 285 32.07 -10.47 9.58
N CYS A 286 31.12 -9.82 10.27
CA CYS A 286 29.88 -10.47 10.71
C CYS A 286 29.10 -11.05 9.53
N ALA A 287 28.97 -10.32 8.42
CA ALA A 287 28.23 -10.81 7.26
C ALA A 287 28.87 -12.04 6.62
N VAL A 288 30.20 -12.06 6.47
CA VAL A 288 30.90 -13.24 5.92
C VAL A 288 30.85 -14.41 6.91
N SER A 289 30.97 -14.15 8.22
CA SER A 289 30.76 -15.17 9.26
C SER A 289 29.34 -15.75 9.25
N ASP A 290 28.30 -14.91 9.25
CA ASP A 290 26.89 -15.36 9.23
C ASP A 290 26.58 -16.23 7.97
N LEU A 291 27.23 -15.94 6.83
CA LEU A 291 27.13 -16.79 5.64
C LEU A 291 27.85 -18.14 5.83
N MET A 292 28.96 -18.18 6.54
CA MET A 292 29.73 -19.40 6.81
C MET A 292 29.17 -20.24 7.97
N ASP A 293 28.31 -19.67 8.83
CA ASP A 293 27.76 -20.37 10.01
C ASP A 293 27.00 -21.66 9.64
N LEU A 294 26.25 -21.65 8.52
CA LEU A 294 25.48 -22.82 8.06
C LEU A 294 25.80 -23.24 6.62
N ALA A 295 26.16 -22.31 5.73
CA ALA A 295 26.36 -22.66 4.34
C ALA A 295 27.63 -23.50 4.13
N PRO A 296 27.56 -24.56 3.32
CA PRO A 296 28.74 -25.28 2.88
C PRO A 296 29.73 -24.34 2.18
N VAL A 297 31.00 -24.37 2.59
CA VAL A 297 32.07 -23.50 2.06
C VAL A 297 32.22 -23.59 0.55
N ASN A 298 31.98 -24.77 -0.03
CA ASN A 298 32.03 -24.99 -1.49
C ASN A 298 30.86 -24.33 -2.25
N LYS A 299 29.88 -23.77 -1.55
CA LYS A 299 28.75 -23.02 -2.12
C LYS A 299 28.87 -21.50 -1.96
N ILE A 300 29.93 -21.02 -1.31
CA ILE A 300 30.17 -19.57 -1.11
C ILE A 300 31.17 -19.09 -2.15
N MET A 301 30.89 -17.95 -2.78
CA MET A 301 31.71 -17.34 -3.83
C MET A 301 31.94 -15.85 -3.56
N PHE A 302 32.88 -15.30 -4.31
CA PHE A 302 33.26 -13.89 -4.26
C PHE A 302 32.95 -13.19 -5.59
N SER A 303 32.43 -11.96 -5.48
CA SER A 303 32.40 -10.96 -6.54
C SER A 303 32.72 -9.58 -5.97
N THR A 304 33.20 -8.65 -6.80
CA THR A 304 33.45 -7.26 -6.36
C THR A 304 32.17 -6.41 -6.35
N ASP A 305 31.19 -6.78 -7.17
CA ASP A 305 30.09 -5.91 -7.61
C ASP A 305 30.57 -4.50 -8.04
N GLY A 306 31.73 -4.44 -8.70
CA GLY A 306 32.31 -3.19 -9.17
C GLY A 306 31.44 -2.54 -10.24
N TYR A 307 31.17 -1.24 -10.08
CA TYR A 307 30.34 -0.46 -11.00
C TYR A 307 30.94 0.92 -11.25
N ALA A 308 30.87 1.35 -12.51
CA ALA A 308 31.32 2.64 -13.07
C ALA A 308 32.83 2.96 -12.95
N PHE A 309 33.46 2.69 -11.82
CA PHE A 309 34.82 3.14 -11.49
C PHE A 309 35.74 1.97 -11.14
N PRO A 310 36.94 1.85 -11.75
CA PRO A 310 37.92 0.79 -11.46
C PRO A 310 38.25 0.62 -9.96
N GLU A 311 38.19 1.69 -9.19
CA GLU A 311 38.43 1.71 -7.74
C GLU A 311 37.46 0.79 -6.99
N THR A 312 36.21 0.67 -7.45
CA THR A 312 35.22 -0.22 -6.82
C THR A 312 35.63 -1.69 -6.94
N PHE A 313 36.21 -2.08 -8.09
CA PHE A 313 36.76 -3.42 -8.30
C PHE A 313 37.97 -3.68 -7.40
N PHE A 314 38.89 -2.72 -7.33
CA PHE A 314 40.07 -2.81 -6.46
C PHE A 314 39.68 -2.93 -4.98
N LEU A 315 38.80 -2.05 -4.50
CA LEU A 315 38.37 -2.02 -3.10
C LEU A 315 37.61 -3.30 -2.72
N GLY A 316 36.70 -3.78 -3.56
CA GLY A 316 36.00 -5.04 -3.35
C GLY A 316 36.95 -6.22 -3.25
N ALA A 317 37.92 -6.33 -4.16
CA ALA A 317 38.90 -7.43 -4.15
C ALA A 317 39.86 -7.35 -2.94
N LYS A 318 40.36 -6.15 -2.61
CA LYS A 318 41.27 -5.93 -1.47
C LYS A 318 40.60 -6.32 -0.15
N TRP A 319 39.42 -5.77 0.12
CA TRP A 319 38.73 -5.99 1.38
C TRP A 319 38.18 -7.41 1.50
N SER A 320 37.74 -8.03 0.40
CA SER A 320 37.26 -9.42 0.45
C SER A 320 38.36 -10.39 0.86
N ARG A 321 39.60 -10.20 0.36
CA ARG A 321 40.75 -11.00 0.79
C ARG A 321 41.08 -10.80 2.27
N ASP A 322 41.10 -9.56 2.74
CA ASP A 322 41.40 -9.23 4.15
C ASP A 322 40.33 -9.80 5.10
N ILE A 323 39.05 -9.56 4.80
CA ILE A 323 37.94 -10.01 5.64
C ILE A 323 37.82 -11.54 5.64
N LEU A 324 37.93 -12.19 4.48
CA LEU A 324 37.91 -13.66 4.42
C LEU A 324 39.05 -14.29 5.21
N ALA A 325 40.27 -13.73 5.11
CA ALA A 325 41.40 -14.20 5.91
C ALA A 325 41.11 -14.10 7.42
N ARG A 326 40.55 -12.97 7.88
CA ARG A 326 40.18 -12.80 9.29
C ARG A 326 39.14 -13.83 9.75
N VAL A 327 38.09 -14.06 8.97
CA VAL A 327 37.02 -15.03 9.31
C VAL A 327 37.58 -16.46 9.35
N LEU A 328 38.44 -16.84 8.39
CA LEU A 328 39.05 -18.17 8.37
C LEU A 328 40.06 -18.38 9.51
N ILE A 329 40.82 -17.35 9.89
CA ILE A 329 41.71 -17.40 11.05
C ILE A 329 40.89 -17.59 12.33
N GLU A 330 39.79 -16.85 12.49
CA GLU A 330 38.90 -16.97 13.64
C GLU A 330 38.28 -18.38 13.75
N ALA A 331 37.81 -18.94 12.63
CA ALA A 331 37.31 -20.31 12.57
C ALA A 331 38.39 -21.35 12.94
N TYR A 332 39.64 -21.14 12.53
CA TYR A 332 40.77 -21.99 12.91
C TYR A 332 41.10 -21.88 14.40
N ASP A 333 41.21 -20.66 14.93
CA ASP A 333 41.57 -20.40 16.33
C ASP A 333 40.50 -20.93 17.30
N ASN A 334 39.22 -20.89 16.91
CA ASN A 334 38.11 -21.46 17.68
C ASN A 334 38.05 -23.00 17.62
N GLY A 335 38.78 -23.62 16.70
CA GLY A 335 38.73 -25.07 16.47
C GLY A 335 37.57 -25.54 15.58
N ASP A 336 36.88 -24.63 14.89
CA ASP A 336 35.78 -24.95 13.98
C ASP A 336 36.28 -25.58 12.67
N MET A 337 37.51 -25.25 12.24
CA MET A 337 38.09 -25.73 10.98
C MET A 337 39.61 -25.92 11.06
N PRO A 338 40.17 -27.07 10.64
CA PRO A 338 41.62 -27.26 10.61
C PRO A 338 42.30 -26.43 9.50
N ILE A 339 43.59 -26.13 9.65
CA ILE A 339 44.33 -25.24 8.74
C ILE A 339 44.27 -25.66 7.26
N ASN A 340 44.31 -26.97 6.96
CA ASN A 340 44.23 -27.45 5.58
C ASN A 340 42.87 -27.16 4.94
N GLU A 341 41.79 -27.25 5.72
CA GLU A 341 40.44 -26.91 5.25
C GLU A 341 40.26 -25.39 5.13
N ALA A 342 40.85 -24.59 6.03
CA ALA A 342 40.83 -23.12 5.91
C ALA A 342 41.56 -22.63 4.64
N LEU A 343 42.69 -23.23 4.29
CA LEU A 343 43.41 -22.94 3.04
C LEU A 343 42.59 -23.35 1.80
N ALA A 344 41.95 -24.52 1.84
CA ALA A 344 41.07 -24.98 0.77
C ALA A 344 39.81 -24.11 0.64
N ALA A 345 39.28 -23.60 1.75
CA ALA A 345 38.17 -22.66 1.79
C ALA A 345 38.53 -21.33 1.10
N ALA A 346 39.72 -20.79 1.38
CA ALA A 346 40.20 -19.55 0.75
C ALA A 346 40.33 -19.68 -0.77
N ASP A 347 40.96 -20.77 -1.26
CA ASP A 347 41.07 -21.06 -2.70
C ASP A 347 39.69 -21.32 -3.35
N GLY A 348 38.79 -21.96 -2.60
CA GLY A 348 37.43 -22.28 -3.04
C GLY A 348 36.61 -21.02 -3.27
N ILE A 349 36.46 -20.23 -2.21
CA ILE A 349 35.61 -19.04 -2.20
C ILE A 349 36.11 -17.98 -3.18
N LEU A 350 37.43 -17.80 -3.31
CA LEU A 350 38.00 -16.75 -4.16
C LEU A 350 38.12 -17.13 -5.64
N GLY A 351 37.87 -18.39 -6.03
CA GLY A 351 38.03 -18.79 -7.42
C GLY A 351 37.41 -20.13 -7.80
N ARG A 352 37.83 -21.22 -7.15
CA ARG A 352 37.50 -22.59 -7.62
C ARG A 352 35.99 -22.84 -7.69
N ASN A 353 35.26 -22.41 -6.66
CA ASN A 353 33.81 -22.59 -6.58
C ASN A 353 33.11 -21.92 -7.78
N ALA A 354 33.57 -20.73 -8.19
CA ALA A 354 33.01 -20.03 -9.35
C ALA A 354 33.36 -20.70 -10.68
N LEU A 355 34.59 -21.21 -10.84
CA LEU A 355 34.98 -21.96 -12.03
C LEU A 355 34.10 -23.20 -12.24
N GLU A 356 33.86 -23.97 -11.17
CA GLU A 356 33.00 -25.15 -11.18
C GLU A 356 31.53 -24.77 -11.38
N PHE A 357 31.03 -23.77 -10.66
CA PHE A 357 29.63 -23.35 -10.73
C PHE A 357 29.26 -22.73 -12.09
N TYR A 358 30.14 -21.96 -12.74
CA TYR A 358 29.85 -21.38 -14.06
C TYR A 358 30.40 -22.21 -15.23
N LYS A 359 31.05 -23.35 -14.96
CA LYS A 359 31.69 -24.22 -15.97
C LYS A 359 32.69 -23.47 -16.86
N LEU A 360 33.53 -22.66 -16.22
CA LEU A 360 34.53 -21.83 -16.90
C LEU A 360 35.87 -22.57 -16.99
N GLU A 361 36.59 -22.37 -18.09
CA GLU A 361 37.97 -22.82 -18.22
C GLU A 361 38.91 -21.84 -17.51
N GLY A 362 39.71 -22.33 -16.54
CA GLY A 362 40.60 -21.50 -15.71
C GLY A 362 41.86 -22.23 -15.26
N ARG A 363 42.86 -21.49 -14.75
CA ARG A 363 44.12 -22.08 -14.26
C ARG A 363 43.84 -23.05 -13.10
N GLY A 364 44.38 -24.26 -13.19
CA GLY A 364 44.23 -25.33 -12.19
C GLY A 364 44.57 -24.89 -10.77
N GLY A 365 43.83 -25.43 -9.80
CA GLY A 365 43.78 -24.98 -8.41
C GLY A 365 45.13 -24.90 -7.68
N PHE A 366 45.15 -24.13 -6.60
CA PHE A 366 46.34 -23.95 -5.76
C PHE A 366 46.70 -25.25 -5.03
N SER A 367 47.81 -25.89 -5.40
CA SER A 367 48.40 -27.00 -4.64
C SER A 367 49.28 -26.45 -3.52
N ALA A 368 48.79 -26.46 -2.29
CA ALA A 368 49.56 -26.08 -1.11
C ALA A 368 50.63 -27.16 -0.79
N SER A 369 51.77 -27.13 -1.49
CA SER A 369 52.98 -27.81 -1.05
C SER A 369 53.76 -26.93 -0.06
N THR A 370 54.53 -27.55 0.84
CA THR A 370 55.42 -26.86 1.79
C THR A 370 56.41 -25.90 1.09
N ASP A 371 56.77 -26.15 -0.17
CA ASP A 371 57.59 -25.27 -1.01
C ASP A 371 56.88 -23.98 -1.48
N SER A 372 55.55 -23.96 -1.45
CA SER A 372 54.75 -22.79 -1.87
C SER A 372 54.70 -21.72 -0.78
N LEU A 373 54.73 -22.15 0.49
CA LEU A 373 54.77 -21.28 1.67
C LEU A 373 56.13 -20.59 1.86
N SER A 374 57.23 -21.23 1.46
CA SER A 374 58.58 -20.63 1.56
C SER A 374 58.80 -19.48 0.56
N LYS A 375 58.15 -19.52 -0.61
CA LYS A 375 58.17 -18.43 -1.60
C LYS A 375 57.37 -17.20 -1.17
N LEU A 376 56.24 -17.38 -0.48
CA LEU A 376 55.41 -16.28 0.04
C LEU A 376 56.13 -15.45 1.10
N ASN A 377 56.95 -16.10 1.95
CA ASN A 377 57.77 -15.44 2.97
C ASN A 377 58.91 -14.57 2.41
N GLN A 378 59.30 -14.73 1.13
CA GLN A 378 60.29 -13.84 0.50
C GLN A 378 59.67 -12.54 -0.07
N THR A 379 58.35 -12.50 -0.28
CA THR A 379 57.64 -11.35 -0.89
C THR A 379 56.90 -10.46 0.10
N ALA A 380 56.73 -10.87 1.36
CA ALA A 380 56.00 -10.09 2.38
C ALA A 380 56.91 -9.09 3.12
N GLY A 381 57.41 -8.08 2.39
CA GLY A 381 57.97 -6.87 2.97
C GLY A 381 56.89 -5.81 3.17
N PHE A 382 56.00 -5.96 4.15
CA PHE A 382 55.16 -4.86 4.64
C PHE A 382 55.09 -4.88 6.16
N GLY A 383 55.57 -3.79 6.76
CA GLY A 383 55.89 -3.67 8.18
C GLY A 383 54.69 -3.77 9.12
N VAL A 384 54.93 -4.47 10.22
CA VAL A 384 54.11 -4.49 11.43
C VAL A 384 54.20 -3.12 12.11
N MET A 385 53.07 -2.47 12.39
CA MET A 385 52.99 -1.36 13.34
C MET A 385 52.15 -1.77 14.54
N GLU A 386 52.82 -1.80 15.68
CA GLU A 386 52.30 -2.16 17.00
C GLU A 386 51.83 -0.89 17.76
N ARG A 387 50.80 -1.08 18.59
CA ARG A 387 50.40 -0.35 19.82
C ARG A 387 49.49 0.90 19.75
N THR A 388 48.38 0.75 20.48
CA THR A 388 47.44 1.71 21.06
C THR A 388 48.07 2.87 21.84
N PRO A 389 47.34 4.00 22.01
CA PRO A 389 47.04 4.41 23.38
C PRO A 389 45.62 4.97 23.64
N SER A 390 45.38 5.07 24.95
CA SER A 390 44.21 5.36 25.78
C SER A 390 43.39 6.63 25.52
N PHE A 391 42.09 6.53 25.86
CA PHE A 391 41.11 7.60 25.98
C PHE A 391 41.26 8.39 27.29
N GLN A 392 41.26 9.73 27.24
CA GLN A 392 40.74 10.62 28.29
C GLN A 392 40.20 11.96 27.72
N PRO A 393 39.16 12.57 28.32
CA PRO A 393 38.37 13.66 27.72
C PRO A 393 38.81 15.07 28.19
N ARG A 394 38.68 16.10 27.33
CA ARG A 394 38.66 17.53 27.74
C ARG A 394 37.78 18.41 26.86
N LEU A 395 36.95 19.23 27.52
CA LEU A 395 36.12 20.35 27.03
C LEU A 395 36.96 21.68 26.93
N PRO A 396 36.43 22.79 26.37
CA PRO A 396 37.14 23.79 25.52
C PRO A 396 37.66 25.04 26.28
N PRO A 397 38.36 25.97 25.58
CA PRO A 397 37.83 27.35 25.55
C PRO A 397 38.09 28.19 24.26
N SER A 398 37.06 28.94 23.87
CA SER A 398 36.96 30.32 23.31
C SER A 398 38.06 30.97 22.43
N LEU A 399 37.61 31.40 21.23
CA LEU A 399 37.70 32.74 20.61
C LEU A 399 38.97 33.61 20.81
N ARG A 400 39.66 33.90 19.69
CA ARG A 400 40.27 35.22 19.42
C ARG A 400 40.16 35.64 17.94
N THR A 401 39.98 36.94 17.79
CA THR A 401 39.60 37.83 16.68
C THR A 401 40.59 38.02 15.51
N LEU A 402 40.02 38.16 14.29
CA LEU A 402 40.22 39.17 13.19
C LEU A 402 41.46 40.10 13.18
N PRO A 403 42.00 40.55 12.00
CA PRO A 403 41.25 41.43 11.06
C PRO A 403 41.59 41.44 9.54
N GLN A 404 40.60 41.95 8.78
CA GLN A 404 40.58 42.84 7.59
C GLN A 404 41.60 42.70 6.42
N GLY A 405 41.04 42.55 5.19
CA GLY A 405 40.96 43.69 4.26
C GLY A 405 41.69 43.63 2.90
N LYS A 406 40.88 43.75 1.82
CA LYS A 406 41.16 44.34 0.47
C LYS A 406 42.00 43.48 -0.51
N SER A 407 41.77 43.44 -1.83
CA SER A 407 40.94 44.25 -2.74
C SER A 407 41.00 43.70 -4.19
N PHE A 408 39.84 43.66 -4.89
CA PHE A 408 39.57 44.07 -6.30
C PHE A 408 40.35 43.41 -7.48
N LYS A 409 39.88 43.32 -8.73
CA LYS A 409 38.85 43.92 -9.63
C LYS A 409 38.91 43.09 -10.94
N ASP A 410 38.07 43.13 -11.97
CA ASP A 410 36.73 43.64 -12.34
C ASP A 410 36.52 43.16 -13.80
N GLY A 411 35.27 43.10 -14.27
CA GLY A 411 34.94 42.85 -15.68
C GLY A 411 33.45 42.83 -16.01
N GLN A 412 32.77 43.94 -15.74
CA GLN A 412 31.40 44.35 -16.09
C GLN A 412 31.20 44.56 -17.64
N ASN A 413 30.04 44.76 -18.29
CA ASN A 413 28.62 45.03 -17.96
C ASN A 413 27.72 45.02 -19.25
N ALA A 414 26.38 44.94 -19.04
CA ALA A 414 25.24 45.62 -19.75
C ALA A 414 24.84 45.22 -21.20
N GLN A 415 23.58 45.21 -21.68
CA GLN A 415 22.33 45.93 -21.29
C GLN A 415 21.04 45.38 -22.01
N SER A 416 19.90 45.35 -21.27
CA SER A 416 18.45 45.64 -21.55
C SER A 416 17.54 45.04 -22.69
N LEU A 417 16.42 44.38 -22.26
CA LEU A 417 14.94 44.37 -22.57
C LEU A 417 14.34 44.98 -23.88
N PRO A 418 13.05 44.76 -24.32
CA PRO A 418 11.82 44.22 -23.64
C PRO A 418 10.82 43.34 -24.48
N GLY A 419 9.69 42.88 -23.88
CA GLY A 419 8.41 42.65 -24.62
C GLY A 419 7.56 41.40 -24.26
N SER A 420 6.29 41.60 -23.89
CA SER A 420 5.22 40.59 -23.70
C SER A 420 4.34 40.46 -24.97
N PRO A 421 3.55 39.37 -25.18
CA PRO A 421 2.11 39.49 -24.93
C PRO A 421 1.38 38.23 -24.39
N ARG A 422 0.19 38.52 -23.83
CA ARG A 422 -0.93 37.72 -23.26
C ARG A 422 -1.51 36.59 -24.13
N ALA A 423 -2.27 35.70 -23.46
CA ALA A 423 -3.48 35.03 -23.97
C ALA A 423 -4.48 34.71 -22.80
N PRO A 424 -5.79 34.49 -23.04
CA PRO A 424 -6.88 35.25 -22.37
C PRO A 424 -7.72 34.51 -21.30
N LYS A 425 -8.56 35.29 -20.60
CA LYS A 425 -9.78 34.88 -19.87
C LYS A 425 -11.02 35.38 -20.64
N VAL A 426 -12.10 34.59 -20.71
CA VAL A 426 -13.51 35.05 -20.78
C VAL A 426 -14.44 34.02 -20.10
N ASP A 427 -15.46 34.54 -19.41
CA ASP A 427 -16.39 33.94 -18.45
C ASP A 427 -17.65 33.23 -19.05
N VAL A 428 -18.08 32.17 -18.33
CA VAL A 428 -19.41 31.74 -17.82
C VAL A 428 -20.70 31.91 -18.67
N LEU A 429 -21.51 30.84 -18.78
CA LEU A 429 -22.98 30.80 -18.52
C LEU A 429 -23.58 29.36 -18.46
N ALA A 430 -24.10 29.03 -17.26
CA ALA A 430 -25.29 28.24 -16.82
C ALA A 430 -25.70 26.84 -17.36
N ASP A 431 -26.00 25.98 -16.36
CA ASP A 431 -26.97 24.88 -16.21
C ASP A 431 -27.03 23.71 -17.23
N ASP A 432 -26.70 22.49 -16.77
CA ASP A 432 -27.70 21.48 -16.37
C ASP A 432 -27.06 20.15 -15.90
N LYS A 433 -27.60 19.63 -14.78
CA LYS A 433 -27.53 18.23 -14.29
C LYS A 433 -26.19 17.69 -13.76
N VAL A 434 -26.14 17.66 -12.44
CA VAL A 434 -25.37 16.72 -11.61
C VAL A 434 -25.59 15.29 -12.12
N VAL A 435 -24.54 14.69 -12.67
CA VAL A 435 -24.37 13.25 -12.73
C VAL A 435 -23.04 12.99 -12.01
N ASP A 436 -23.12 12.50 -10.79
CA ASP A 436 -21.95 11.98 -10.08
C ASP A 436 -21.27 10.94 -10.97
N PRO A 437 -20.00 11.12 -11.36
CA PRO A 437 -19.23 10.00 -11.86
C PRO A 437 -18.89 9.15 -10.64
N VAL A 438 -19.79 8.21 -10.32
CA VAL A 438 -19.39 7.00 -9.59
C VAL A 438 -18.32 6.35 -10.46
N VAL A 439 -17.05 6.66 -10.17
CA VAL A 439 -15.94 5.83 -10.58
C VAL A 439 -16.20 4.51 -9.87
N ALA A 440 -16.79 3.56 -10.60
CA ALA A 440 -16.84 2.19 -10.17
C ALA A 440 -15.38 1.70 -10.13
N GLU A 441 -14.75 1.83 -8.96
CA GLU A 441 -13.56 1.07 -8.61
C GLU A 441 -13.89 -0.41 -8.87
N LYS A 442 -13.33 -0.97 -9.94
CA LYS A 442 -13.41 -2.41 -10.14
C LYS A 442 -12.55 -3.06 -9.05
N ASP A 443 -13.22 -3.81 -8.18
CA ASP A 443 -12.66 -4.59 -7.09
C ASP A 443 -11.35 -5.29 -7.50
N ALA A 444 -10.25 -4.96 -6.82
CA ALA A 444 -8.92 -5.60 -6.94
C ALA A 444 -8.90 -7.07 -6.47
N HIS A 445 -10.08 -7.69 -6.38
CA HIS A 445 -10.32 -9.01 -5.82
C HIS A 445 -11.18 -9.92 -6.72
N GLU A 446 -11.44 -9.52 -7.97
CA GLU A 446 -12.03 -10.41 -8.98
C GLU A 446 -11.09 -11.61 -9.22
N GLY A 447 -11.48 -12.79 -8.71
CA GLY A 447 -10.74 -14.05 -8.81
C GLY A 447 -10.34 -14.69 -7.48
N VAL A 448 -10.31 -13.92 -6.37
CA VAL A 448 -10.07 -14.49 -5.03
C VAL A 448 -11.38 -15.06 -4.49
N VAL A 449 -11.40 -16.32 -4.06
CA VAL A 449 -12.60 -16.94 -3.48
C VAL A 449 -12.68 -16.59 -1.98
N VAL A 450 -13.79 -16.01 -1.54
CA VAL A 450 -14.05 -15.79 -0.11
C VAL A 450 -14.19 -17.15 0.59
N LYS A 451 -13.40 -17.37 1.64
CA LYS A 451 -13.41 -18.60 2.44
C LYS A 451 -14.10 -18.43 3.78
N HIS A 452 -14.07 -17.22 4.35
CA HIS A 452 -14.55 -16.96 5.70
C HIS A 452 -15.30 -15.63 5.82
N VAL A 453 -16.25 -15.57 6.74
CA VAL A 453 -16.94 -14.33 7.14
C VAL A 453 -16.68 -14.07 8.62
N ARG A 454 -16.23 -12.86 8.96
CA ARG A 454 -16.02 -12.38 10.33
C ARG A 454 -17.27 -11.65 10.80
N LEU A 455 -17.83 -12.06 11.92
CA LEU A 455 -18.96 -11.43 12.59
C LEU A 455 -18.42 -10.48 13.66
N LEU A 456 -18.42 -9.18 13.41
CA LEU A 456 -17.83 -8.15 14.27
C LEU A 456 -18.87 -7.46 15.15
N PHE A 457 -18.53 -7.24 16.41
CA PHE A 457 -19.30 -6.40 17.34
C PHE A 457 -18.38 -5.75 18.37
N ALA A 458 -18.87 -4.71 19.05
CA ALA A 458 -18.23 -4.14 20.24
C ALA A 458 -19.03 -4.52 21.49
N ASP A 459 -18.34 -4.98 22.53
CA ASP A 459 -18.97 -5.29 23.81
C ASP A 459 -19.20 -4.03 24.68
N ALA A 460 -19.77 -4.20 25.87
CA ALA A 460 -20.07 -3.09 26.77
C ALA A 460 -18.81 -2.44 27.37
N SER A 461 -17.65 -3.12 27.36
CA SER A 461 -16.37 -2.55 27.80
C SER A 461 -15.72 -1.68 26.71
N GLY A 462 -16.18 -1.78 25.46
CA GLY A 462 -15.61 -1.09 24.30
C GLY A 462 -14.66 -1.97 23.48
N GLN A 463 -14.51 -3.25 23.83
CA GLN A 463 -13.62 -4.17 23.14
C GLN A 463 -14.27 -4.66 21.84
N ARG A 464 -13.50 -4.62 20.75
CA ARG A 464 -13.87 -5.15 19.44
C ARG A 464 -13.70 -6.67 19.46
N ARG A 465 -14.78 -7.40 19.21
CA ARG A 465 -14.80 -8.87 19.24
C ARG A 465 -15.30 -9.42 17.92
N CYS A 466 -14.78 -10.58 17.53
CA CYS A 466 -15.29 -11.28 16.37
C CYS A 466 -15.39 -12.79 16.53
N ARG A 467 -16.25 -13.40 15.73
CA ARG A 467 -16.25 -14.83 15.43
C ARG A 467 -16.07 -15.01 13.93
N VAL A 468 -15.26 -15.98 13.54
CA VAL A 468 -15.00 -16.27 12.13
C VAL A 468 -15.66 -17.59 11.77
N VAL A 469 -16.41 -17.62 10.66
CA VAL A 469 -17.08 -18.83 10.17
C VAL A 469 -16.72 -19.07 8.71
N PRO A 470 -16.60 -20.33 8.25
CA PRO A 470 -16.46 -20.64 6.83
C PRO A 470 -17.67 -20.16 6.03
N VAL A 471 -17.45 -19.66 4.81
CA VAL A 471 -18.51 -19.08 3.96
C VAL A 471 -19.70 -20.02 3.75
N LYS A 472 -19.45 -21.33 3.56
CA LYS A 472 -20.50 -22.34 3.43
C LYS A 472 -21.41 -22.44 4.67
N ARG A 473 -20.83 -22.31 5.87
CA ARG A 473 -21.61 -22.30 7.12
C ARG A 473 -22.34 -20.97 7.28
N TYR A 474 -21.72 -19.87 6.84
CA TYR A 474 -22.33 -18.56 6.86
C TYR A 474 -23.64 -18.56 6.05
N GLU A 475 -23.54 -18.95 4.78
CA GLU A 475 -24.66 -18.97 3.82
C GLU A 475 -25.70 -20.03 4.16
N GLY A 476 -25.28 -21.22 4.61
CA GLY A 476 -26.21 -22.33 4.85
C GLY A 476 -26.95 -22.30 6.19
N VAL A 477 -26.47 -21.52 7.18
CA VAL A 477 -27.04 -21.55 8.55
C VAL A 477 -27.02 -20.18 9.23
N VAL A 478 -25.89 -19.49 9.22
CA VAL A 478 -25.68 -18.32 10.10
C VAL A 478 -26.49 -17.12 9.64
N MET A 479 -26.72 -16.94 8.34
CA MET A 479 -27.56 -15.85 7.84
C MET A 479 -28.98 -15.90 8.42
N ASP A 480 -29.59 -17.09 8.49
CA ASP A 480 -30.99 -17.24 8.91
C ASP A 480 -31.14 -17.49 10.42
N HIS A 481 -30.16 -18.15 11.04
CA HIS A 481 -30.24 -18.60 12.43
C HIS A 481 -29.24 -17.93 13.37
N GLY A 482 -28.34 -17.10 12.84
CA GLY A 482 -27.26 -16.47 13.59
C GLY A 482 -26.22 -17.45 14.11
N LEU A 483 -25.17 -16.90 14.72
CA LEU A 483 -24.10 -17.67 15.36
C LEU A 483 -24.22 -17.62 16.88
N GLY A 484 -24.16 -18.79 17.53
CA GLY A 484 -24.16 -18.89 19.00
C GLY A 484 -22.97 -18.18 19.64
N ILE A 485 -23.22 -17.39 20.67
CA ILE A 485 -22.20 -16.85 21.57
C ILE A 485 -22.75 -16.74 23.01
N THR A 486 -21.88 -16.91 24.00
CA THR A 486 -22.26 -16.77 25.41
C THR A 486 -22.74 -15.36 25.73
N GLN A 487 -23.80 -15.24 26.54
CA GLN A 487 -24.26 -13.96 27.06
C GLN A 487 -23.19 -13.23 27.89
N ALA A 488 -22.29 -13.99 28.52
CA ALA A 488 -21.20 -13.45 29.33
C ALA A 488 -20.32 -12.44 28.60
N CYS A 489 -20.24 -12.49 27.26
CA CYS A 489 -19.38 -11.59 26.49
C CYS A 489 -19.73 -10.11 26.67
N MET A 490 -20.98 -9.78 27.01
CA MET A 490 -21.39 -8.41 27.29
C MET A 490 -21.09 -7.93 28.71
N ALA A 491 -20.59 -8.81 29.60
CA ALA A 491 -20.23 -8.49 30.98
C ALA A 491 -18.72 -8.60 31.26
N MET A 492 -17.89 -8.81 30.24
CA MET A 492 -16.44 -8.91 30.39
C MET A 492 -15.81 -7.50 30.44
N PRO A 493 -14.92 -7.21 31.40
CA PRO A 493 -14.18 -5.96 31.46
C PRO A 493 -12.91 -6.03 30.58
N SER A 494 -12.23 -4.91 30.38
CA SER A 494 -11.00 -4.86 29.56
C SER A 494 -9.84 -5.73 30.07
N PHE A 495 -9.84 -6.09 31.36
CA PHE A 495 -8.72 -6.81 32.00
C PHE A 495 -8.89 -8.34 32.07
N THR A 496 -10.07 -8.90 31.81
CA THR A 496 -10.29 -10.36 31.87
C THR A 496 -11.44 -10.81 30.98
N ASP A 497 -11.36 -12.02 30.43
CA ASP A 497 -12.44 -12.66 29.66
C ASP A 497 -13.37 -13.46 30.61
N SER A 498 -13.89 -12.78 31.64
CA SER A 498 -14.84 -13.35 32.60
C SER A 498 -15.88 -12.30 33.00
N PRO A 499 -17.17 -12.69 33.15
CA PRO A 499 -18.22 -11.73 33.47
C PRO A 499 -17.99 -11.16 34.89
N VAL A 500 -18.12 -9.85 35.03
CA VAL A 500 -18.02 -9.20 36.34
C VAL A 500 -19.22 -9.53 37.22
N LEU A 501 -18.98 -9.62 38.52
CA LEU A 501 -20.04 -9.73 39.52
C LEU A 501 -21.00 -8.55 39.42
N ASN A 502 -22.26 -8.77 39.80
CA ASN A 502 -23.34 -7.76 39.78
C ASN A 502 -23.75 -7.23 38.39
N SER A 503 -23.17 -7.73 37.29
CA SER A 503 -23.65 -7.41 35.92
C SER A 503 -25.07 -7.93 35.65
N GLY A 504 -25.43 -9.06 36.28
CA GLY A 504 -26.65 -9.80 35.97
C GLY A 504 -26.48 -10.85 34.87
N LEU A 505 -25.27 -10.97 34.31
CA LEU A 505 -24.90 -11.99 33.34
C LEU A 505 -23.91 -12.98 33.96
N THR A 506 -23.98 -14.24 33.53
CA THR A 506 -23.08 -15.31 33.97
C THR A 506 -22.58 -16.10 32.76
N ALA A 507 -21.77 -17.13 32.98
CA ALA A 507 -21.38 -18.05 31.91
C ALA A 507 -22.56 -18.88 31.33
N ILE A 508 -23.73 -18.85 31.98
CA ILE A 508 -24.93 -19.56 31.54
C ILE A 508 -25.70 -18.69 30.54
N GLY A 509 -26.13 -19.32 29.44
CA GLY A 509 -26.96 -18.70 28.43
C GLY A 509 -26.20 -18.39 27.14
N GLU A 510 -26.92 -18.50 26.04
CA GLU A 510 -26.43 -18.26 24.69
C GLU A 510 -27.36 -17.26 23.99
N ILE A 511 -26.78 -16.43 23.13
CA ILE A 511 -27.48 -15.53 22.21
C ILE A 511 -27.03 -15.83 20.77
N ARG A 512 -27.71 -15.23 19.81
CA ARG A 512 -27.40 -15.30 18.38
C ARG A 512 -26.80 -13.98 17.93
N LEU A 513 -25.62 -14.05 17.32
CA LEU A 513 -25.06 -12.99 16.50
C LEU A 513 -25.73 -13.07 15.13
N MET A 514 -26.65 -12.16 14.85
CA MET A 514 -27.35 -12.05 13.58
C MET A 514 -26.58 -11.10 12.65
N PRO A 515 -26.01 -11.57 11.53
CA PRO A 515 -25.28 -10.71 10.61
C PRO A 515 -26.22 -9.72 9.92
N ASP A 516 -25.82 -8.46 9.88
CA ASP A 516 -26.44 -7.46 9.02
C ASP A 516 -25.78 -7.52 7.64
N ILE A 517 -26.50 -8.12 6.70
CA ILE A 517 -26.02 -8.36 5.33
C ILE A 517 -25.64 -7.05 4.63
N SER A 518 -26.31 -5.93 4.96
CA SER A 518 -26.02 -4.62 4.35
C SER A 518 -24.63 -4.09 4.72
N THR A 519 -24.06 -4.57 5.82
CA THR A 519 -22.73 -4.23 6.31
C THR A 519 -21.65 -5.18 5.84
N ARG A 520 -21.99 -6.22 5.05
CA ARG A 520 -21.02 -7.18 4.53
C ARG A 520 -20.04 -6.46 3.62
N ARG A 521 -18.75 -6.55 3.93
CA ARG A 521 -17.65 -5.96 3.15
C ARG A 521 -16.50 -6.95 3.04
N ARG A 522 -15.78 -6.89 1.92
CA ARG A 522 -14.54 -7.62 1.76
C ARG A 522 -13.43 -6.97 2.59
N LEU A 523 -12.55 -7.77 3.20
CA LEU A 523 -11.41 -7.24 3.96
C LEU A 523 -10.18 -7.08 3.05
N PRO A 524 -9.70 -5.85 2.78
CA PRO A 524 -8.58 -5.64 1.86
C PRO A 524 -7.27 -6.27 2.35
N TRP A 525 -7.05 -6.30 3.66
CA TRP A 525 -5.85 -6.87 4.28
C TRP A 525 -5.95 -8.40 4.52
N PHE A 526 -7.12 -9.00 4.30
CA PHE A 526 -7.33 -10.45 4.27
C PHE A 526 -8.34 -10.81 3.17
N PRO A 527 -7.93 -10.85 1.89
CA PRO A 527 -8.85 -10.94 0.74
C PRO A 527 -9.73 -12.20 0.68
N GLU A 528 -9.36 -13.27 1.39
CA GLU A 528 -10.16 -14.50 1.55
C GLU A 528 -11.23 -14.38 2.64
N HIS A 529 -11.31 -13.22 3.33
CA HIS A 529 -12.27 -12.93 4.38
C HIS A 529 -13.18 -11.77 3.97
N GLU A 530 -14.42 -11.87 4.41
CA GLU A 530 -15.33 -10.75 4.53
C GLU A 530 -15.62 -10.46 6.00
N ILE A 531 -16.18 -9.30 6.26
CA ILE A 531 -16.66 -8.88 7.57
C ILE A 531 -18.11 -8.45 7.47
N ALA A 532 -18.90 -8.75 8.49
CA ALA A 532 -20.25 -8.24 8.67
C ALA A 532 -20.42 -7.84 10.13
N LEU A 533 -21.04 -6.69 10.36
CA LEU A 533 -21.48 -6.28 11.69
C LEU A 533 -22.71 -7.07 12.08
N VAL A 534 -22.93 -7.23 13.38
CA VAL A 534 -24.00 -8.08 13.89
C VAL A 534 -24.88 -7.38 14.91
N ASP A 535 -26.16 -7.74 14.89
CA ASP A 535 -27.07 -7.52 16.00
C ASP A 535 -27.06 -8.74 16.92
N MET A 536 -27.25 -8.51 18.22
CA MET A 536 -27.34 -9.59 19.21
C MET A 536 -28.80 -9.89 19.52
N HIS A 537 -29.16 -11.16 19.43
CA HIS A 537 -30.54 -11.63 19.51
C HIS A 537 -30.68 -12.75 20.55
N SER A 538 -31.74 -12.79 21.34
CA SER A 538 -32.01 -13.90 22.27
C SER A 538 -32.31 -15.20 21.52
N SER A 539 -32.99 -15.07 20.39
CA SER A 539 -33.28 -16.11 19.41
C SER A 539 -33.35 -15.47 18.03
N PRO A 540 -33.19 -16.20 16.92
CA PRO A 540 -33.22 -15.61 15.58
C PRO A 540 -34.46 -14.71 15.40
N GLY A 541 -34.24 -13.47 14.96
CA GLY A 541 -35.31 -12.47 14.80
C GLY A 541 -35.78 -11.74 16.07
N THR A 542 -35.35 -12.14 17.28
CA THR A 542 -35.70 -11.46 18.54
C THR A 542 -34.50 -10.67 19.11
N PRO A 543 -34.47 -9.33 18.99
CA PRO A 543 -33.39 -8.50 19.53
C PRO A 543 -33.17 -8.74 21.02
N TRP A 544 -31.91 -8.79 21.44
CA TRP A 544 -31.55 -8.93 22.84
C TRP A 544 -31.34 -7.56 23.48
N GLU A 545 -31.85 -7.39 24.70
CA GLU A 545 -31.86 -6.11 25.43
C GLU A 545 -30.46 -5.55 25.78
N TYR A 546 -29.40 -6.36 25.64
CA TYR A 546 -28.02 -5.93 25.88
C TYR A 546 -27.28 -5.53 24.59
N CYS A 547 -27.93 -5.56 23.42
CA CYS A 547 -27.30 -5.27 22.13
C CYS A 547 -27.04 -3.77 21.95
N PRO A 548 -25.77 -3.29 21.93
CA PRO A 548 -25.49 -1.86 21.78
C PRO A 548 -26.00 -1.26 20.47
N ARG A 549 -25.87 -2.03 19.38
CA ARG A 549 -26.29 -1.63 18.02
C ARG A 549 -27.81 -1.47 17.92
N ALA A 550 -28.56 -2.38 18.53
CA ALA A 550 -30.02 -2.26 18.64
C ALA A 550 -30.44 -1.09 19.53
N THR A 551 -29.74 -0.84 20.65
CA THR A 551 -30.01 0.31 21.51
C THR A 551 -29.88 1.63 20.74
N LEU A 552 -28.80 1.82 19.97
CA LEU A 552 -28.63 3.02 19.14
C LEU A 552 -29.75 3.15 18.09
N ARG A 553 -30.11 2.06 17.43
CA ARG A 553 -31.21 2.04 16.46
C ARG A 553 -32.53 2.46 17.09
N ASN A 554 -32.84 1.94 18.27
CA ASN A 554 -34.09 2.22 18.98
C ASN A 554 -34.21 3.70 19.38
N VAL A 555 -33.14 4.29 19.92
CA VAL A 555 -33.18 5.72 20.29
C VAL A 555 -33.21 6.63 19.07
N THR A 556 -32.55 6.26 17.96
CA THR A 556 -32.63 7.00 16.69
C THR A 556 -34.05 7.00 16.13
N GLN A 557 -34.71 5.83 16.11
CA GLN A 557 -36.12 5.72 15.71
C GLN A 557 -37.06 6.48 16.64
N THR A 558 -36.73 6.56 17.93
CA THR A 558 -37.52 7.32 18.91
C THR A 558 -37.40 8.83 18.64
N LEU A 559 -36.20 9.33 18.36
CA LEU A 559 -35.97 10.74 17.98
C LEU A 559 -36.77 11.11 16.72
N GLU A 560 -36.75 10.25 15.71
CA GLU A 560 -37.49 10.46 14.46
C GLU A 560 -39.01 10.43 14.69
N ARG A 561 -39.51 9.44 15.44
CA ARG A 561 -40.94 9.30 15.71
C ARG A 561 -41.51 10.45 16.56
N GLU A 562 -40.78 10.89 17.58
CA GLU A 562 -41.28 11.91 18.51
C GLU A 562 -41.09 13.34 17.99
N PHE A 563 -40.02 13.60 17.25
CA PHE A 563 -39.65 14.97 16.86
C PHE A 563 -39.54 15.18 15.34
N GLY A 564 -39.59 14.10 14.53
CA GLY A 564 -39.32 14.18 13.10
C GLY A 564 -37.87 14.55 12.80
N LEU A 565 -36.95 14.20 13.71
CA LEU A 565 -35.54 14.55 13.65
C LEU A 565 -34.66 13.32 13.49
N THR A 566 -33.53 13.48 12.81
CA THR A 566 -32.45 12.50 12.74
C THR A 566 -31.15 13.15 13.17
N LEU A 567 -30.27 12.37 13.79
CA LEU A 567 -28.93 12.82 14.16
C LEU A 567 -27.91 12.23 13.18
N ARG A 568 -26.99 13.07 12.70
CA ARG A 568 -25.81 12.65 11.94
C ARG A 568 -24.56 12.90 12.77
N ALA A 569 -23.63 11.95 12.70
CA ALA A 569 -22.35 11.99 13.40
C ALA A 569 -21.18 11.85 12.41
N GLY A 570 -20.14 12.65 12.59
CA GLY A 570 -18.82 12.49 11.98
C GLY A 570 -17.77 12.36 13.07
N PHE A 571 -16.71 11.58 12.84
CA PHE A 571 -15.68 11.34 13.85
C PHE A 571 -14.31 11.81 13.37
N GLU A 572 -13.59 12.48 14.26
CA GLU A 572 -12.13 12.68 14.19
C GLU A 572 -11.51 11.59 15.07
N SER A 573 -10.85 10.60 14.48
CA SER A 573 -10.24 9.50 15.24
C SER A 573 -8.74 9.68 15.28
N GLU A 574 -8.22 10.02 16.46
CA GLU A 574 -6.78 10.05 16.71
C GLU A 574 -6.28 8.65 17.08
N PHE A 575 -4.99 8.38 16.83
CA PHE A 575 -4.29 7.18 17.30
C PHE A 575 -2.77 7.41 17.31
N TYR A 576 -2.07 6.62 18.12
CA TYR A 576 -0.62 6.50 18.00
C TYR A 576 -0.25 5.34 17.09
N LEU A 577 0.72 5.57 16.20
CA LEU A 577 1.54 4.54 15.59
C LEU A 577 2.81 4.38 16.42
N LEU A 578 3.02 3.17 16.91
CA LEU A 578 4.11 2.83 17.78
C LEU A 578 4.99 1.73 17.17
N LYS A 579 6.29 1.82 17.43
CA LYS A 579 7.30 0.82 17.07
C LYS A 579 7.95 0.26 18.34
N ARG A 580 8.37 -1.00 18.26
CA ARG A 580 9.14 -1.63 19.32
C ARG A 580 10.62 -1.35 19.10
N VAL A 581 11.36 -1.06 20.17
CA VAL A 581 12.83 -0.94 20.13
C VAL A 581 13.42 -2.24 20.68
N ASP A 582 14.37 -2.82 19.96
CA ASP A 582 14.99 -4.09 20.35
C ASP A 582 15.59 -4.02 21.75
N GLY A 583 15.20 -4.95 22.62
CA GLY A 583 15.61 -4.99 24.02
C GLY A 583 14.75 -4.17 24.99
N GLU A 584 13.81 -3.36 24.50
CA GLU A 584 12.88 -2.60 25.33
C GLU A 584 11.50 -3.28 25.40
N LYS A 585 10.88 -3.22 26.59
CA LYS A 585 9.48 -3.67 26.79
C LYS A 585 8.47 -2.62 26.33
N THR A 586 8.88 -1.36 26.25
CA THR A 586 8.03 -0.21 25.98
C THR A 586 7.91 0.09 24.49
N TRP A 587 6.75 0.61 24.08
CA TRP A 587 6.54 1.09 22.73
C TRP A 587 6.95 2.57 22.62
N GLN A 588 7.51 2.95 21.47
CA GLN A 588 7.88 4.33 21.17
C GLN A 588 7.10 4.83 19.95
N GLY A 589 6.85 6.14 19.88
CA GLY A 589 6.28 6.77 18.69
C GLY A 589 7.13 6.50 17.45
N VAL A 590 6.48 6.36 16.28
CA VAL A 590 7.21 6.18 15.02
C VAL A 590 8.08 7.38 14.66
N ASP A 591 7.69 8.57 15.09
CA ASP A 591 8.43 9.83 14.99
C ASP A 591 8.37 10.64 16.30
N ALA A 592 8.98 11.84 16.30
CA ALA A 592 9.01 12.77 17.44
C ALA A 592 8.88 14.24 16.98
N THR A 593 8.17 14.47 15.88
CA THR A 593 8.02 15.79 15.26
C THR A 593 6.87 16.59 15.89
N PRO A 594 6.83 17.93 15.74
CA PRO A 594 5.76 18.74 16.33
C PRO A 594 4.43 18.62 15.57
N TYR A 595 3.36 19.12 16.19
CA TYR A 595 2.02 19.23 15.62
C TYR A 595 2.01 19.78 14.18
N CYS A 596 1.21 19.16 13.30
CA CYS A 596 1.10 19.51 11.87
C CYS A 596 2.43 19.49 11.10
N SER A 597 3.42 18.72 11.55
CA SER A 597 4.71 18.58 10.86
C SER A 597 4.57 17.82 9.54
N SER A 598 4.95 18.47 8.44
CA SER A 598 5.09 17.79 7.14
C SER A 598 6.11 16.64 7.19
N ALA A 599 7.16 16.76 8.01
CA ALA A 599 8.16 15.70 8.15
C ALA A 599 7.62 14.47 8.89
N GLY A 600 6.79 14.67 9.93
CA GLY A 600 6.11 13.58 10.66
C GLY A 600 5.06 12.89 9.81
N PHE A 601 4.31 13.67 9.03
CA PHE A 601 3.40 13.11 8.04
C PHE A 601 4.15 12.29 6.97
N ASN A 602 5.27 12.81 6.44
CA ASN A 602 6.08 12.11 5.45
C ASN A 602 6.66 10.79 5.99
N SER A 603 7.09 10.74 7.26
CA SER A 603 7.63 9.51 7.85
C SER A 603 6.61 8.39 8.00
N ALA A 604 5.31 8.72 8.12
CA ALA A 604 4.21 7.76 8.14
C ALA A 604 3.42 7.68 6.82
N SER A 605 3.86 8.38 5.76
CA SER A 605 3.08 8.52 4.52
C SER A 605 2.71 7.19 3.87
N ALA A 606 3.61 6.20 3.86
CA ALA A 606 3.34 4.89 3.28
C ALA A 606 2.20 4.15 3.99
N ILE A 607 2.25 4.08 5.33
CA ILE A 607 1.21 3.44 6.13
C ILE A 607 -0.10 4.24 6.09
N LEU A 608 -0.06 5.57 6.18
CA LEU A 608 -1.26 6.41 6.10
C LEU A 608 -1.92 6.33 4.72
N SER A 609 -1.13 6.27 3.64
CA SER A 609 -1.65 6.05 2.28
C SER A 609 -2.31 4.68 2.13
N GLU A 610 -1.77 3.64 2.77
CA GLU A 610 -2.40 2.32 2.74
C GLU A 610 -3.66 2.26 3.60
N ILE A 611 -3.64 2.85 4.80
CA ILE A 611 -4.82 2.99 5.67
C ILE A 611 -5.94 3.69 4.91
N THR A 612 -5.66 4.82 4.27
CA THR A 612 -6.68 5.62 3.57
C THR A 612 -7.23 4.91 2.33
N SER A 613 -6.38 4.26 1.53
CA SER A 613 -6.83 3.40 0.43
C SER A 613 -7.70 2.24 0.92
N THR A 614 -7.30 1.60 2.02
CA THR A 614 -8.06 0.50 2.65
C THR A 614 -9.43 0.98 3.13
N LEU A 615 -9.48 2.13 3.82
CA LEU A 615 -10.73 2.73 4.31
C LEU A 615 -11.65 3.11 3.14
N SER A 616 -11.10 3.67 2.06
CA SER A 616 -11.87 3.99 0.85
C SER A 616 -12.58 2.75 0.29
N SER A 617 -11.87 1.61 0.17
CA SER A 617 -12.46 0.35 -0.30
C SER A 617 -13.53 -0.24 0.64
N LEU A 618 -13.54 0.16 1.91
CA LEU A 618 -14.59 -0.18 2.88
C LEU A 618 -15.77 0.81 2.84
N GLY A 619 -15.74 1.79 1.94
CA GLY A 619 -16.73 2.87 1.83
C GLY A 619 -16.58 3.93 2.93
N ILE A 620 -15.37 4.14 3.44
CA ILE A 620 -15.04 5.14 4.46
C ILE A 620 -14.10 6.17 3.82
N GLN A 621 -14.67 7.29 3.39
CA GLN A 621 -13.90 8.40 2.84
C GLN A 621 -13.29 9.24 3.97
N ILE A 622 -11.99 9.50 3.86
CA ILE A 622 -11.26 10.38 4.77
C ILE A 622 -11.26 11.78 4.19
N GLU A 623 -11.80 12.74 4.95
CA GLU A 623 -11.88 14.15 4.59
C GLU A 623 -10.57 14.88 4.89
N GLN A 624 -9.94 14.53 6.01
CA GLN A 624 -8.69 15.13 6.45
C GLN A 624 -7.83 14.13 7.22
N MET A 625 -6.51 14.30 7.13
CA MET A 625 -5.54 13.59 7.94
C MET A 625 -4.35 14.49 8.24
N HIS A 626 -3.76 14.37 9.42
CA HIS A 626 -2.54 15.10 9.78
C HIS A 626 -1.77 14.43 10.92
N CYS A 627 -0.52 14.86 11.10
CA CYS A 627 0.27 14.58 12.29
C CYS A 627 -0.27 15.41 13.46
N GLU A 628 -0.52 14.75 14.58
CA GLU A 628 -0.97 15.35 15.82
C GLU A 628 0.21 15.74 16.73
N SER A 629 -0.10 16.21 17.93
CA SER A 629 0.85 16.84 18.86
C SER A 629 1.83 15.86 19.52
N GLY A 630 1.48 14.57 19.58
CA GLY A 630 2.34 13.50 20.08
C GLY A 630 3.25 12.91 19.00
N GLY A 631 4.47 12.50 19.37
CA GLY A 631 5.37 11.78 18.46
C GLY A 631 4.76 10.45 18.00
N GLY A 632 4.52 10.29 16.70
CA GLY A 632 3.80 9.15 16.14
C GLY A 632 2.28 9.22 16.29
N GLN A 633 1.70 10.37 16.67
CA GLN A 633 0.25 10.56 16.75
C GLN A 633 -0.29 11.08 15.43
N PHE A 634 -1.41 10.51 14.98
CA PHE A 634 -2.10 10.91 13.76
C PHE A 634 -3.60 11.01 14.00
N GLU A 635 -4.27 11.82 13.20
CA GLU A 635 -5.72 11.96 13.18
C GLU A 635 -6.28 11.64 11.79
N LEU A 636 -7.45 10.98 11.77
CA LEU A 636 -8.26 10.78 10.58
C LEU A 636 -9.66 11.35 10.81
N ALA A 637 -10.04 12.35 10.03
CA ALA A 637 -11.39 12.90 10.02
C ALA A 637 -12.24 12.20 8.97
N VAL A 638 -13.39 11.66 9.40
CA VAL A 638 -14.34 10.93 8.56
C VAL A 638 -15.58 11.79 8.32
N GLY A 639 -16.16 11.68 7.13
CA GLY A 639 -17.44 12.33 6.79
C GLY A 639 -18.58 12.00 7.78
N HIS A 640 -19.66 12.78 7.73
CA HIS A 640 -20.80 12.59 8.63
C HIS A 640 -21.87 11.66 8.05
N PHE A 641 -22.40 10.75 8.88
CA PHE A 641 -23.39 9.76 8.47
C PHE A 641 -24.53 9.68 9.50
N PRO A 642 -25.70 9.09 9.16
CA PRO A 642 -26.67 8.69 10.17
C PRO A 642 -25.99 7.89 11.29
N CYS A 643 -26.37 8.14 12.56
CA CYS A 643 -25.59 7.68 13.72
C CYS A 643 -25.24 6.18 13.73
N LEU A 644 -26.14 5.30 13.31
CA LEU A 644 -25.86 3.86 13.24
C LEU A 644 -24.71 3.56 12.28
N GLU A 645 -24.76 4.14 11.08
CA GLU A 645 -23.71 4.00 10.08
C GLU A 645 -22.40 4.66 10.54
N ALA A 646 -22.47 5.82 11.20
CA ALA A 646 -21.28 6.48 11.75
C ALA A 646 -20.56 5.62 12.80
N ALA A 647 -21.31 4.97 13.71
CA ALA A 647 -20.75 4.05 14.69
C ALA A 647 -20.15 2.78 14.05
N ASP A 648 -20.86 2.20 13.07
CA ASP A 648 -20.43 1.04 12.29
C ASP A 648 -19.10 1.35 11.56
N LYS A 649 -19.00 2.51 10.90
CA LYS A 649 -17.77 2.95 10.21
C LYS A 649 -16.63 3.22 11.16
N LEU A 650 -16.87 3.78 12.35
CA LEU A 650 -15.80 4.01 13.33
C LEU A 650 -15.20 2.69 13.84
N LEU A 651 -16.01 1.64 14.03
CA LEU A 651 -15.48 0.30 14.35
C LEU A 651 -14.62 -0.25 13.22
N LEU A 652 -15.10 -0.19 11.98
CA LEU A 652 -14.36 -0.64 10.81
C LEU A 652 -13.07 0.16 10.60
N LEU A 653 -13.09 1.46 10.88
CA LEU A 653 -11.91 2.32 10.81
C LEU A 653 -10.83 1.82 11.76
N ARG A 654 -11.19 1.59 13.02
CA ARG A 654 -10.26 1.09 14.03
C ARG A 654 -9.73 -0.30 13.66
N GLU A 655 -10.57 -1.18 13.11
CA GLU A 655 -10.14 -2.50 12.62
C GLU A 655 -9.11 -2.38 11.48
N ALA A 656 -9.37 -1.51 10.50
CA ALA A 656 -8.47 -1.29 9.38
C ALA A 656 -7.14 -0.70 9.84
N VAL A 657 -7.17 0.37 10.65
CA VAL A 657 -5.96 1.00 11.19
C VAL A 657 -5.11 0.01 11.98
N THR A 658 -5.71 -0.77 12.88
CA THR A 658 -4.99 -1.81 13.65
C THR A 658 -4.39 -2.87 12.73
N ALA A 659 -5.15 -3.34 11.73
CA ALA A 659 -4.68 -4.38 10.82
C ALA A 659 -3.54 -3.92 9.90
N ILE A 660 -3.64 -2.71 9.34
CA ILE A 660 -2.58 -2.16 8.51
C ILE A 660 -1.34 -1.83 9.35
N ALA A 661 -1.49 -1.26 10.54
CA ALA A 661 -0.35 -1.06 11.44
C ALA A 661 0.39 -2.38 11.74
N HIS A 662 -0.36 -3.45 12.04
CA HIS A 662 0.23 -4.77 12.25
C HIS A 662 0.93 -5.31 11.00
N LYS A 663 0.36 -5.11 9.79
CA LYS A 663 1.02 -5.46 8.52
C LYS A 663 2.37 -4.76 8.36
N HIS A 664 2.48 -3.53 8.84
CA HIS A 664 3.71 -2.73 8.86
C HIS A 664 4.60 -3.00 10.09
N GLN A 665 4.33 -4.05 10.88
CA GLN A 665 5.06 -4.39 12.12
C GLN A 665 5.04 -3.27 13.17
N LEU A 666 4.03 -2.41 13.11
CA LEU A 666 3.75 -1.35 14.06
C LEU A 666 2.55 -1.73 14.92
N ARG A 667 2.37 -0.99 16.01
CA ARG A 667 1.17 -1.02 16.83
C ARG A 667 0.39 0.28 16.64
N ALA A 668 -0.84 0.19 16.16
CA ALA A 668 -1.78 1.29 16.34
C ALA A 668 -2.50 1.12 17.68
N THR A 669 -2.62 2.20 18.45
CA THR A 669 -3.44 2.22 19.66
C THR A 669 -4.33 3.46 19.72
N PHE A 670 -5.55 3.25 20.18
CA PHE A 670 -6.54 4.30 20.43
C PHE A 670 -6.67 4.62 21.93
N LEU A 671 -5.72 4.15 22.75
CA LEU A 671 -5.72 4.37 24.19
C LEU A 671 -5.63 5.88 24.52
N PRO A 672 -6.53 6.44 25.35
CA PRO A 672 -6.63 7.89 25.56
C PRO A 672 -5.35 8.54 26.08
N LYS A 673 -4.58 7.83 26.90
CA LYS A 673 -3.32 8.33 27.46
C LYS A 673 -2.29 7.21 27.57
N TYR A 674 -1.53 6.99 26.51
CA TYR A 674 -0.41 6.03 26.54
C TYR A 674 0.84 6.64 27.19
N PHE A 675 1.34 7.77 26.66
CA PHE A 675 2.48 8.46 27.25
C PHE A 675 2.03 9.37 28.39
N LYS A 676 2.50 9.10 29.62
CA LYS A 676 2.15 9.86 30.84
C LYS A 676 2.29 11.38 30.65
N THR A 677 3.35 11.84 29.98
CA THR A 677 3.63 13.26 29.69
C THR A 677 3.33 13.67 28.25
N GLY A 678 2.88 12.76 27.38
CA GLY A 678 2.59 13.05 25.96
C GLY A 678 1.18 13.60 25.72
N ALA A 679 0.85 13.87 24.46
CA ALA A 679 -0.52 14.26 24.08
C ALA A 679 -1.50 13.10 24.25
N GLY A 680 -2.75 13.42 24.61
CA GLY A 680 -3.83 12.44 24.71
C GLY A 680 -4.42 12.10 23.34
N VAL A 681 -5.10 10.96 23.24
CA VAL A 681 -5.77 10.46 22.03
C VAL A 681 -7.28 10.64 22.14
N GLY A 682 -7.84 11.51 21.31
CA GLY A 682 -9.27 11.76 21.17
C GLY A 682 -9.96 10.91 20.10
N SER A 683 -11.28 10.90 20.16
CA SER A 683 -12.15 10.42 19.09
C SER A 683 -13.34 11.38 18.96
N HIS A 684 -13.08 12.68 18.73
CA HIS A 684 -14.11 13.72 18.77
C HIS A 684 -15.28 13.37 17.84
N VAL A 685 -16.48 13.76 18.26
CA VAL A 685 -17.69 13.51 17.48
C VAL A 685 -18.41 14.81 17.14
N HIS A 686 -18.57 15.05 15.85
CA HIS A 686 -19.35 16.15 15.30
C HIS A 686 -20.79 15.72 15.13
N LEU A 687 -21.71 16.45 15.74
CA LEU A 687 -23.13 16.15 15.80
C LEU A 687 -23.92 17.22 15.04
N SER A 688 -24.77 16.78 14.12
CA SER A 688 -25.72 17.65 13.43
C SER A 688 -27.12 17.04 13.42
N ILE A 689 -28.13 17.89 13.54
CA ILE A 689 -29.53 17.47 13.67
C ILE A 689 -30.26 17.85 12.38
N TRP A 690 -31.05 16.92 11.85
CA TRP A 690 -31.66 17.05 10.54
C TRP A 690 -33.15 16.73 10.57
N GLN A 691 -33.92 17.47 9.78
CA GLN A 691 -35.30 17.16 9.44
C GLN A 691 -35.38 17.01 7.92
N GLY A 692 -35.53 15.76 7.44
CA GLY A 692 -35.26 15.46 6.03
C GLY A 692 -33.82 15.85 5.67
N ASP A 693 -33.68 16.66 4.62
CA ASP A 693 -32.37 17.16 4.14
C ASP A 693 -32.01 18.55 4.69
N GLN A 694 -32.77 19.07 5.66
CA GLN A 694 -32.48 20.36 6.28
C GLN A 694 -31.75 20.17 7.61
N ASN A 695 -30.56 20.76 7.74
CA ASN A 695 -29.87 20.88 9.03
C ASN A 695 -30.61 21.89 9.92
N VAL A 696 -31.25 21.39 10.97
CA VAL A 696 -32.06 22.20 11.88
C VAL A 696 -31.26 22.79 13.03
N LEU A 697 -29.96 22.48 13.19
CA LEU A 697 -29.12 23.24 14.13
C LEU A 697 -29.00 24.70 13.69
N MET A 698 -28.92 24.95 12.38
CA MET A 698 -28.72 26.29 11.83
C MET A 698 -29.98 27.16 12.04
N GLY A 699 -29.85 28.27 12.76
CA GLY A 699 -30.98 29.16 13.07
C GLY A 699 -30.96 30.47 12.25
N LYS A 700 -32.01 30.73 11.46
CA LYS A 700 -32.26 32.02 10.78
C LYS A 700 -33.39 32.82 11.47
N GLY A 701 -33.21 34.13 11.67
CA GLY A 701 -34.26 35.06 12.11
C GLY A 701 -34.29 35.37 13.62
N SER A 702 -35.35 36.07 14.07
CA SER A 702 -35.47 36.70 15.40
C SER A 702 -35.56 35.76 16.61
N GLY A 703 -35.62 34.43 16.38
CA GLY A 703 -35.58 33.40 17.42
C GLY A 703 -34.25 32.61 17.47
N SER A 704 -33.28 32.97 16.62
CA SER A 704 -31.94 32.39 16.62
C SER A 704 -31.08 33.06 17.70
N LYS A 705 -30.50 32.27 18.60
CA LYS A 705 -29.52 32.73 19.59
C LYS A 705 -28.20 32.02 19.30
N HIS A 706 -27.10 32.77 19.25
CA HIS A 706 -25.76 32.25 18.93
C HIS A 706 -25.70 31.44 17.61
N GLY A 707 -26.52 31.79 16.60
CA GLY A 707 -26.52 31.09 15.32
C GLY A 707 -27.29 29.79 15.25
N MET A 708 -27.98 29.42 16.35
CA MET A 708 -28.67 28.15 16.48
C MET A 708 -30.18 28.31 16.48
N SER A 709 -30.89 27.34 15.90
CA SER A 709 -32.33 27.22 16.05
C SER A 709 -32.70 26.91 17.51
N LYS A 710 -33.95 27.20 17.88
CA LYS A 710 -34.48 26.85 19.21
C LYS A 710 -34.39 25.34 19.49
N GLN A 711 -34.75 24.50 18.50
CA GLN A 711 -34.65 23.04 18.63
C GLN A 711 -33.21 22.58 18.84
N GLY A 712 -32.26 23.19 18.11
CA GLY A 712 -30.84 22.89 18.27
C GLY A 712 -30.30 23.26 19.65
N GLN A 713 -30.71 24.42 20.17
CA GLN A 713 -30.36 24.85 21.53
C GLN A 713 -30.92 23.90 22.58
N GLU A 714 -32.20 23.52 22.49
CA GLU A 714 -32.84 22.60 23.43
C GLU A 714 -32.18 21.22 23.43
N PHE A 715 -31.90 20.67 22.24
CA PHE A 715 -31.22 19.38 22.13
C PHE A 715 -29.82 19.42 22.75
N MET A 716 -29.01 20.43 22.41
CA MET A 716 -27.65 20.53 22.95
C MET A 716 -27.62 20.92 24.43
N ALA A 717 -28.65 21.60 24.94
CA ALA A 717 -28.83 21.84 26.37
C ALA A 717 -29.05 20.53 27.13
N GLY A 718 -29.82 19.60 26.56
CA GLY A 718 -29.94 18.23 27.06
C GLY A 718 -28.59 17.51 27.10
N VAL A 719 -27.85 17.51 25.99
CA VAL A 719 -26.50 16.90 25.94
C VAL A 719 -25.57 17.49 27.01
N LEU A 720 -25.56 18.82 27.20
CA LEU A 720 -24.75 19.49 28.22
C LEU A 720 -25.22 19.14 29.65
N HIS A 721 -26.53 19.04 29.87
CA HIS A 721 -27.12 18.72 31.17
C HIS A 721 -26.63 17.35 31.66
N HIS A 722 -26.74 16.35 30.79
CA HIS A 722 -26.42 14.94 31.04
C HIS A 722 -24.94 14.60 30.87
N LEU A 723 -24.10 15.56 30.48
CA LEU A 723 -22.69 15.34 30.14
C LEU A 723 -21.87 14.58 31.22
N PRO A 724 -22.04 14.83 32.54
CA PRO A 724 -21.37 14.04 33.57
C PRO A 724 -21.67 12.53 33.50
N ALA A 725 -22.91 12.16 33.19
CA ALA A 725 -23.35 10.77 33.06
C ALA A 725 -22.90 10.16 31.71
N ILE A 726 -22.94 10.95 30.63
CA ILE A 726 -22.48 10.54 29.28
C ILE A 726 -21.01 10.06 29.30
N PHE A 727 -20.17 10.64 30.16
CA PHE A 727 -18.76 10.25 30.29
C PHE A 727 -18.57 8.76 30.63
N ALA A 728 -19.53 8.11 31.30
CA ALA A 728 -19.48 6.68 31.55
C ALA A 728 -19.53 5.82 30.27
N MET A 729 -19.93 6.41 29.14
CA MET A 729 -19.97 5.78 27.82
C MET A 729 -18.88 6.30 26.88
N THR A 730 -18.62 7.62 26.88
CA THR A 730 -17.71 8.27 25.94
C THR A 730 -16.26 8.34 26.42
N CYS A 731 -16.04 8.22 27.74
CA CYS A 731 -14.74 8.19 28.40
C CYS A 731 -14.66 7.02 29.39
N PRO A 732 -14.85 5.76 28.95
CA PRO A 732 -15.37 4.74 29.83
C PRO A 732 -14.28 3.89 30.49
N ASN A 733 -13.01 4.28 30.45
CA ASN A 733 -11.91 3.58 31.09
C ASN A 733 -11.22 4.50 32.11
N PRO A 734 -10.61 4.01 33.23
CA PRO A 734 -9.86 4.88 34.12
C PRO A 734 -8.77 5.70 33.40
N ASN A 735 -8.15 5.15 32.36
CA ASN A 735 -7.16 5.85 31.53
C ASN A 735 -7.75 7.06 30.75
N SER A 736 -9.05 7.04 30.41
CA SER A 736 -9.74 8.18 29.78
C SER A 736 -9.59 9.46 30.60
N TYR A 737 -9.60 9.37 31.93
CA TYR A 737 -9.52 10.53 32.82
C TYR A 737 -8.10 11.07 32.98
N ALA A 738 -7.08 10.31 32.58
CA ALA A 738 -5.72 10.82 32.43
C ALA A 738 -5.59 11.72 31.18
N ARG A 739 -6.48 11.55 30.19
CA ARG A 739 -6.67 12.49 29.07
C ARG A 739 -7.54 13.68 29.47
N ILE A 740 -8.65 13.48 30.20
CA ILE A 740 -9.56 14.55 30.60
C ILE A 740 -8.96 15.39 31.72
N GLN A 741 -8.08 16.34 31.38
CA GLN A 741 -7.45 17.29 32.31
C GLN A 741 -7.62 18.73 31.83
N PRO A 742 -7.67 19.72 32.74
CA PRO A 742 -7.62 21.13 32.34
C PRO A 742 -6.42 21.43 31.44
N ASP A 743 -6.57 22.35 30.51
CA ASP A 743 -5.49 22.86 29.65
C ASP A 743 -4.87 21.79 28.72
N THR A 744 -5.66 20.78 28.34
CA THR A 744 -5.25 19.69 27.43
C THR A 744 -6.18 19.53 26.22
N TRP A 745 -7.06 20.50 25.96
CA TRP A 745 -8.02 20.48 24.85
C TRP A 745 -8.98 19.28 24.86
N SER A 746 -9.24 18.71 26.05
CA SER A 746 -10.02 17.46 26.20
C SER A 746 -11.43 17.67 26.74
N GLY A 747 -11.81 18.89 27.10
CA GLY A 747 -13.15 19.21 27.61
C GLY A 747 -13.34 18.90 29.09
N ALA A 748 -12.54 19.53 29.96
CA ALA A 748 -12.53 19.22 31.40
C ALA A 748 -13.69 19.86 32.19
N TYR A 749 -14.38 20.87 31.66
CA TYR A 749 -15.34 21.67 32.42
C TYR A 749 -16.75 21.59 31.83
N LYS A 750 -17.79 21.64 32.66
CA LYS A 750 -19.19 21.52 32.23
C LYS A 750 -19.67 22.83 31.59
N CYS A 751 -19.26 23.04 30.34
CA CYS A 751 -19.57 24.23 29.56
C CYS A 751 -19.64 23.90 28.07
N TRP A 752 -20.09 24.88 27.29
CA TRP A 752 -19.94 24.87 25.84
C TRP A 752 -19.35 26.22 25.41
N GLY A 753 -18.76 26.30 24.23
CA GLY A 753 -18.20 27.56 23.73
C GLY A 753 -18.08 27.62 22.22
N ARG A 754 -17.98 28.84 21.69
CA ARG A 754 -17.77 29.08 20.26
C ARG A 754 -16.29 29.01 19.94
N ASP A 755 -15.90 28.08 19.08
CA ASP A 755 -14.49 27.80 18.76
C ASP A 755 -13.56 27.56 19.96
N ASN A 756 -14.12 27.36 21.15
CA ASN A 756 -13.38 27.13 22.38
C ASN A 756 -12.95 25.65 22.46
N ARG A 757 -11.67 25.39 22.18
CA ARG A 757 -11.10 24.03 22.21
C ARG A 757 -10.97 23.44 23.62
N GLU A 758 -11.10 24.24 24.68
CA GLU A 758 -11.12 23.74 26.07
C GLU A 758 -12.52 23.33 26.55
N ALA A 759 -13.57 23.78 25.85
CA ALA A 759 -14.94 23.35 26.14
C ALA A 759 -15.17 21.94 25.60
N PRO A 760 -15.85 21.04 26.34
CA PRO A 760 -16.20 19.72 25.85
C PRO A 760 -17.17 19.76 24.68
N LEU A 761 -18.08 20.75 24.66
CA LEU A 761 -19.01 21.00 23.56
C LEU A 761 -18.60 22.28 22.85
N ARG A 762 -18.14 22.16 21.61
CA ARG A 762 -17.70 23.29 20.79
C ARG A 762 -18.61 23.44 19.59
N THR A 763 -19.10 24.64 19.31
CA THR A 763 -19.77 24.87 18.02
C THR A 763 -18.72 24.93 16.92
N ALA A 764 -19.02 24.32 15.78
CA ALA A 764 -18.18 24.44 14.59
C ALA A 764 -18.98 24.94 13.38
N SER A 765 -18.33 25.84 12.64
CA SER A 765 -18.82 26.41 11.40
C SER A 765 -17.79 26.10 10.32
N PRO A 766 -18.07 25.16 9.40
CA PRO A 766 -17.12 24.81 8.36
C PRO A 766 -16.89 26.00 7.43
N PRO A 767 -15.72 26.07 6.78
CA PRO A 767 -15.44 27.09 5.77
C PRO A 767 -16.57 27.16 4.72
N GLY A 768 -17.05 28.38 4.45
CA GLY A 768 -18.17 28.63 3.52
C GLY A 768 -19.55 28.71 4.17
N CYS A 769 -19.69 28.42 5.46
CA CYS A 769 -20.85 28.84 6.25
C CYS A 769 -20.65 30.27 6.79
N ASP A 770 -21.75 31.02 6.95
CA ASP A 770 -21.72 32.33 7.61
C ASP A 770 -21.09 32.19 9.00
N ALA A 771 -20.19 33.11 9.37
CA ALA A 771 -19.41 33.03 10.61
C ALA A 771 -20.27 32.95 11.88
N ASP A 772 -21.50 33.48 11.82
CA ASP A 772 -22.45 33.46 12.93
C ASP A 772 -23.39 32.24 12.93
N MET A 773 -23.27 31.32 11.98
CA MET A 773 -24.13 30.13 11.86
C MET A 773 -23.49 28.89 12.46
N VAL A 774 -24.25 28.15 13.27
CA VAL A 774 -23.78 26.88 13.85
C VAL A 774 -24.33 25.71 13.03
N SER A 775 -23.44 25.01 12.34
CA SER A 775 -23.81 23.83 11.53
C SER A 775 -23.77 22.52 12.33
N ASN A 776 -22.87 22.42 13.31
CA ASN A 776 -22.67 21.23 14.13
C ASN A 776 -22.04 21.58 15.48
N PHE A 777 -22.16 20.64 16.42
CA PHE A 777 -21.40 20.65 17.67
C PHE A 777 -20.38 19.53 17.67
N GLU A 778 -19.15 19.84 18.05
CA GLU A 778 -18.11 18.86 18.36
C GLU A 778 -18.18 18.53 19.86
N LEU A 779 -18.34 17.25 20.21
CA LEU A 779 -18.04 16.73 21.54
C LEU A 779 -16.61 16.19 21.58
N LYS A 780 -15.75 16.87 22.34
CA LYS A 780 -14.32 16.54 22.48
C LYS A 780 -14.07 15.38 23.44
N SER A 781 -14.94 15.21 24.43
CA SER A 781 -14.82 14.20 25.48
C SER A 781 -15.39 12.86 25.04
N PHE A 782 -14.82 12.33 23.96
CA PHE A 782 -15.08 11.03 23.38
C PHE A 782 -13.73 10.41 23.00
N ASP A 783 -13.49 9.15 23.35
CA ASP A 783 -12.19 8.53 23.14
C ASP A 783 -12.24 7.10 22.59
N GLY A 784 -11.06 6.52 22.35
CA GLY A 784 -10.90 5.20 21.73
C GLY A 784 -11.43 4.03 22.57
N CYS A 785 -11.65 4.21 23.87
CA CYS A 785 -12.21 3.19 24.75
C CYS A 785 -13.74 3.10 24.66
N ALA A 786 -14.40 4.10 24.07
CA ALA A 786 -15.85 4.13 23.92
C ALA A 786 -16.37 3.08 22.92
N ASN A 787 -17.45 2.39 23.30
CA ASN A 787 -18.31 1.71 22.34
C ASN A 787 -19.13 2.79 21.61
N PRO A 788 -18.94 3.00 20.30
CA PRO A 788 -19.53 4.12 19.60
C PRO A 788 -21.06 4.09 19.58
N HIS A 789 -21.65 2.89 19.61
CA HIS A 789 -23.09 2.73 19.66
C HIS A 789 -23.68 3.25 20.98
N LEU A 790 -23.05 2.90 22.10
CA LEU A 790 -23.51 3.34 23.43
C LEU A 790 -23.30 4.84 23.61
N GLY A 791 -22.16 5.37 23.16
CA GLY A 791 -21.88 6.81 23.22
C GLY A 791 -22.88 7.65 22.42
N LEU A 792 -23.15 7.27 21.16
CA LEU A 792 -24.16 7.98 20.37
C LEU A 792 -25.58 7.78 20.91
N ALA A 793 -25.88 6.61 21.49
CA ALA A 793 -27.20 6.36 22.04
C ALA A 793 -27.52 7.27 23.24
N THR A 794 -26.55 7.49 24.14
CA THR A 794 -26.73 8.40 25.27
C THR A 794 -26.76 9.87 24.84
N LEU A 795 -26.04 10.24 23.78
CA LEU A 795 -26.13 11.60 23.20
C LEU A 795 -27.52 11.88 22.62
N ILE A 796 -28.10 10.93 21.88
CA ILE A 796 -29.46 11.05 21.35
C ILE A 796 -30.48 11.10 22.50
N ALA A 797 -30.36 10.22 23.49
CA ALA A 797 -31.25 10.19 24.65
C ALA A 797 -31.23 11.51 25.45
N ALA A 798 -30.04 12.04 25.72
CA ALA A 798 -29.87 13.32 26.38
C ALA A 798 -30.47 14.48 25.57
N GLY A 799 -30.25 14.49 24.26
CA GLY A 799 -30.81 15.53 23.40
C GLY A 799 -32.33 15.46 23.30
N MET A 800 -32.92 14.27 23.27
CA MET A 800 -34.38 14.10 23.37
C MET A 800 -34.93 14.63 24.69
N ASP A 801 -34.25 14.43 25.82
CA ASP A 801 -34.67 15.01 27.10
C ASP A 801 -34.65 16.55 27.06
N GLY A 802 -33.60 17.11 26.46
CA GLY A 802 -33.50 18.54 26.19
C GLY A 802 -34.70 19.09 25.41
N LEU A 803 -35.14 18.37 24.38
CA LEU A 803 -36.34 18.71 23.60
C LEU A 803 -37.64 18.53 24.39
N ARG A 804 -37.79 17.44 25.15
CA ARG A 804 -38.99 17.17 25.95
C ARG A 804 -39.21 18.20 27.06
N ASN A 805 -38.12 18.62 27.69
CA ASN A 805 -38.14 19.54 28.83
C ASN A 805 -37.84 21.00 28.45
N HIS A 806 -37.66 21.29 27.16
CA HIS A 806 -37.31 22.61 26.63
C HIS A 806 -36.13 23.26 27.38
N LEU A 807 -35.08 22.46 27.61
CA LEU A 807 -33.92 22.90 28.39
C LEU A 807 -33.24 24.09 27.72
N GLN A 808 -32.79 25.04 28.53
CA GLN A 808 -32.14 26.25 28.04
C GLN A 808 -30.63 26.06 28.03
N LEU A 809 -30.02 26.27 26.86
CA LEU A 809 -28.57 26.27 26.74
C LEU A 809 -28.02 27.55 27.42
N PRO A 810 -27.06 27.44 28.36
CA PRO A 810 -26.50 28.60 29.05
C PRO A 810 -25.70 29.49 28.08
N GLU A 811 -25.24 30.66 28.53
CA GLU A 811 -24.32 31.48 27.73
C GLU A 811 -23.02 30.71 27.40
N PRO A 812 -22.45 30.90 26.20
CA PRO A 812 -21.20 30.26 25.82
C PRO A 812 -20.05 30.76 26.68
N THR A 813 -19.13 29.84 27.00
CA THR A 813 -17.85 30.17 27.62
C THR A 813 -16.84 30.53 26.53
N GLU A 814 -16.51 31.82 26.44
CA GLU A 814 -15.63 32.40 25.40
C GLU A 814 -14.15 32.49 25.84
N VAL A 815 -13.85 32.13 27.08
CA VAL A 815 -12.49 32.14 27.63
C VAL A 815 -12.06 30.71 28.00
N ASN A 816 -10.79 30.53 28.35
CA ASN A 816 -10.36 29.25 28.90
C ASN A 816 -11.10 28.99 30.24
N PRO A 817 -11.90 27.91 30.35
CA PRO A 817 -12.67 27.62 31.57
C PRO A 817 -11.80 27.44 32.83
N SER A 818 -10.52 27.06 32.69
CA SER A 818 -9.61 26.89 33.83
C SER A 818 -9.33 28.21 34.58
N LEU A 819 -9.54 29.35 33.91
CA LEU A 819 -9.40 30.68 34.49
C LEU A 819 -10.64 31.12 35.28
N MET A 820 -11.80 30.48 35.07
CA MET A 820 -13.09 30.81 35.68
C MET A 820 -13.31 30.02 36.99
N LYS A 821 -12.35 30.12 37.91
CA LYS A 821 -12.30 29.31 39.14
C LYS A 821 -13.57 29.46 39.98
N GLY A 822 -14.33 28.38 40.10
CA GLY A 822 -15.55 28.31 40.93
C GLY A 822 -16.83 28.78 40.23
N GLU A 823 -16.73 29.31 39.00
CA GLU A 823 -17.87 29.72 38.19
C GLU A 823 -18.37 28.61 37.27
N ILE A 824 -17.46 27.73 36.83
CA ILE A 824 -17.78 26.56 35.98
C ILE A 824 -17.40 25.27 36.71
N GLU A 825 -18.34 24.33 36.75
CA GLU A 825 -18.16 23.02 37.38
C GLU A 825 -17.15 22.15 36.62
N ARG A 826 -16.33 21.41 37.35
CA ARG A 826 -15.45 20.37 36.77
C ARG A 826 -16.29 19.15 36.39
N LEU A 827 -16.18 18.69 35.15
CA LEU A 827 -16.75 17.38 34.76
C LEU A 827 -16.07 16.24 35.52
N PRO A 828 -16.67 15.04 35.60
CA PRO A 828 -16.08 13.91 36.31
C PRO A 828 -14.60 13.72 35.96
N ASN A 829 -13.75 13.70 36.98
CA ASN A 829 -12.30 13.58 36.86
C ASN A 829 -11.81 12.13 37.11
N SER A 830 -12.74 11.19 37.23
CA SER A 830 -12.48 9.77 37.40
C SER A 830 -13.67 8.96 36.86
N LEU A 831 -13.41 7.70 36.48
CA LEU A 831 -14.44 6.81 35.97
C LEU A 831 -15.54 6.59 37.01
N ILE A 832 -15.18 6.41 38.28
CA ILE A 832 -16.17 6.20 39.35
C ILE A 832 -17.14 7.37 39.50
N ALA A 833 -16.68 8.61 39.35
CA ALA A 833 -17.54 9.79 39.43
C ALA A 833 -18.54 9.85 38.25
N SER A 834 -18.12 9.48 37.04
CA SER A 834 -19.05 9.40 35.91
C SER A 834 -20.04 8.25 36.05
N VAL A 835 -19.63 7.12 36.63
CA VAL A 835 -20.50 5.97 36.91
C VAL A 835 -21.56 6.35 37.94
N GLN A 836 -21.20 7.11 38.97
CA GLN A 836 -22.16 7.64 39.94
C GLN A 836 -23.14 8.62 39.30
N ALA A 837 -22.66 9.51 38.42
CA ALA A 837 -23.53 10.40 37.67
C ALA A 837 -24.50 9.62 36.76
N PHE A 838 -24.02 8.60 36.06
CA PHE A 838 -24.83 7.73 35.21
C PHE A 838 -25.85 6.90 36.01
N GLU A 839 -25.46 6.33 37.14
CA GLU A 839 -26.35 5.58 38.05
C GLU A 839 -27.48 6.47 38.61
N GLY A 840 -27.22 7.78 38.77
CA GLY A 840 -28.23 8.77 39.18
C GLY A 840 -29.06 9.35 38.02
N ASP A 841 -28.72 9.06 36.77
CA ASP A 841 -29.37 9.59 35.58
C ASP A 841 -30.42 8.61 35.05
N SER A 842 -31.66 8.77 35.52
CA SER A 842 -32.77 7.88 35.15
C SER A 842 -33.09 7.93 33.65
N VAL A 843 -32.92 9.09 33.01
CA VAL A 843 -33.20 9.28 31.58
C VAL A 843 -32.27 8.40 30.75
N LEU A 844 -30.97 8.47 31.01
CA LEU A 844 -29.99 7.67 30.27
C LEU A 844 -30.09 6.18 30.63
N CYS A 845 -30.31 5.83 31.90
CA CYS A 845 -30.50 4.45 32.33
C CYS A 845 -31.73 3.80 31.68
N GLU A 846 -32.85 4.53 31.57
CA GLU A 846 -34.07 4.03 30.92
C GLU A 846 -33.90 3.92 29.41
N ALA A 847 -33.23 4.90 28.77
CA ALA A 847 -32.97 4.86 27.33
C ALA A 847 -32.10 3.68 26.90
N LEU A 848 -31.10 3.30 27.72
CA LEU A 848 -30.27 2.11 27.46
C LEU A 848 -30.96 0.80 27.86
N GLY A 849 -31.93 0.87 28.78
CA GLY A 849 -32.56 -0.28 29.42
C GLY A 849 -31.85 -0.71 30.71
N LYS A 850 -32.64 -1.04 31.73
CA LYS A 850 -32.15 -1.30 33.11
C LYS A 850 -31.06 -2.36 33.19
N ASN A 851 -31.19 -3.42 32.40
CA ASN A 851 -30.29 -4.57 32.42
C ASN A 851 -28.92 -4.25 31.79
N LEU A 852 -28.92 -3.57 30.63
CA LEU A 852 -27.70 -3.10 29.99
C LEU A 852 -27.00 -2.03 30.83
N ALA A 853 -27.74 -1.05 31.35
CA ALA A 853 -27.22 -0.02 32.24
C ALA A 853 -26.54 -0.62 33.48
N LYS A 854 -27.19 -1.58 34.14
CA LYS A 854 -26.62 -2.33 35.27
C LYS A 854 -25.32 -3.06 34.91
N THR A 855 -25.27 -3.71 33.75
CA THR A 855 -24.06 -4.39 33.28
C THR A 855 -22.91 -3.41 33.05
N ILE A 856 -23.17 -2.28 32.39
CA ILE A 856 -22.14 -1.26 32.14
C ILE A 856 -21.61 -0.72 33.48
N ILE A 857 -22.48 -0.36 34.41
CA ILE A 857 -22.09 0.11 35.75
C ILE A 857 -21.18 -0.92 36.45
N ALA A 858 -21.55 -2.21 36.39
CA ALA A 858 -20.75 -3.27 37.00
C ALA A 858 -19.36 -3.41 36.36
N ILE A 859 -19.27 -3.35 35.03
CA ILE A 859 -17.99 -3.40 34.30
C ILE A 859 -17.11 -2.24 34.72
N ARG A 860 -17.64 -1.02 34.71
CA ARG A 860 -16.86 0.18 35.01
C ARG A 860 -16.40 0.21 36.47
N LYS A 861 -17.24 -0.23 37.42
CA LYS A 861 -16.84 -0.38 38.84
C LYS A 861 -15.70 -1.42 38.99
N ALA A 862 -15.76 -2.53 38.24
CA ALA A 862 -14.69 -3.53 38.28
C ALA A 862 -13.39 -3.04 37.65
N GLU A 863 -13.45 -2.28 36.55
CA GLU A 863 -12.27 -1.67 35.91
C GLU A 863 -11.63 -0.62 36.81
N VAL A 864 -12.42 0.22 37.50
CA VAL A 864 -11.92 1.14 38.52
C VAL A 864 -11.12 0.39 39.58
N GLU A 865 -11.70 -0.66 40.16
CA GLU A 865 -11.04 -1.42 41.23
C GLU A 865 -9.75 -2.11 40.73
N TYR A 866 -9.78 -2.71 39.54
CA TYR A 866 -8.64 -3.43 38.98
C TYR A 866 -7.45 -2.51 38.68
N TYR A 867 -7.70 -1.33 38.09
CA TYR A 867 -6.63 -0.44 37.62
C TYR A 867 -6.14 0.55 38.69
N LYS A 868 -6.83 0.69 39.82
CA LYS A 868 -6.50 1.64 40.89
C LYS A 868 -5.03 1.55 41.37
N ASP A 869 -4.50 0.34 41.46
CA ASP A 869 -3.15 0.06 42.01
C ASP A 869 -2.17 -0.49 40.96
N LYS A 870 -2.42 -0.25 39.66
CA LYS A 870 -1.58 -0.74 38.54
C LYS A 870 -0.73 0.39 37.96
N GLU A 871 0.56 0.42 38.30
CA GLU A 871 1.49 1.51 37.89
C GLU A 871 1.79 1.57 36.38
N ASP A 872 1.59 0.45 35.67
CA ASP A 872 1.84 0.28 34.22
C ASP A 872 0.62 -0.29 33.49
N ALA A 873 -0.59 0.15 33.87
CA ALA A 873 -1.83 -0.27 33.23
C ALA A 873 -1.82 -0.01 31.71
N GLU A 874 -1.13 1.03 31.26
CA GLU A 874 -1.00 1.42 29.86
C GLU A 874 -0.29 0.34 29.02
N GLU A 875 0.68 -0.39 29.58
CA GLU A 875 1.38 -1.48 28.87
C GLU A 875 0.45 -2.65 28.53
N PHE A 876 -0.58 -2.86 29.34
CA PHE A 876 -1.62 -3.86 29.07
C PHE A 876 -2.72 -3.28 28.18
N LEU A 877 -3.16 -2.05 28.45
CA LEU A 877 -4.27 -1.42 27.74
C LEU A 877 -3.94 -1.07 26.29
N VAL A 878 -2.67 -0.82 25.95
CA VAL A 878 -2.20 -0.60 24.57
C VAL A 878 -2.46 -1.82 23.66
N GLU A 879 -2.55 -3.02 24.23
CA GLU A 879 -2.89 -4.25 23.50
C GLU A 879 -4.41 -4.42 23.32
N ARG A 880 -5.23 -3.63 24.04
CA ARG A 880 -6.69 -3.76 24.11
C ARG A 880 -7.43 -2.71 23.29
N PHE A 881 -6.83 -1.52 23.08
CA PHE A 881 -7.51 -0.39 22.46
C PHE A 881 -6.78 0.14 21.23
#